data_AF-A0A3E2GUR9-F1
#
_entry.id   AF-A0A3E2GUR9-F1
#
_cell.length_a   1.000
_cell.length_b   1.000
_cell.length_c   1.000
_cell.angle_alpha   90.00
_cell.angle_beta   90.00
_cell.angle_gamma   90.00
#
_symmetry.space_group_name_H-M   'P 1'
#
loop_
_entity.id
_entity.type
_entity.pdbx_description
1 polymer ?
#
loop_
_entity_poly.entity_id
_entity_poly.type
_entity_poly.pdbx_seq_one_letter_code
_entity_poly.pdbx_strand_id
1 'polypeptide(L)'
;MRLIYGVAGALLAIGPFLEFYANLNVFLFFWLTAAQADLVGIPTVPFQASSPAKSYSLKSLEAIIVDVRYSNVVDKEGLTLIPPTLWDFAQTFRSDLSGAGLNLPILPGVIATPHTIFLTLGNNKNEFKDVAGRPTSEGYSLEVTTSGVTITGASPLGAWWGTRTVLQQVIVSNFKIPVGKGIDTPGWGERGMMLDVGRHYYPLDFIIEMCAYLSFFKQNVFHLHLNDHVWDPAKLGSHELALQLYAAFRPSSDDPSIAGLPCPTNKTYSLSVMDNIQQQCTARGVTIIPELESSGHSMATTNWKPELALSDFNMLNISYPETIPTVQNYWKALLLGFHSKIVHIGADEHASNFVDEYTYFVNTIASYIKEILGKSTCIWGTFALSTELGVTNVNTSVLIQQWEISQDNGYFDFIKKGYQVLNSDDFFYLDLKHSEGGYPPAVDLQRVFFGALDGGPYAPNIFDHSNATNNPAHNDPSVLGQLCVVWNDWGPNASTCNEAYWMVRDGLLALGDKQWGGKLTLPEYESVFPKLQATVPGQNLDRRIASKTSTILHYTFDEGILELLPIVPDVSGNKYNGALHGGAKVRNGMLYLNGNGYLQTPLGSKGRNYTLSFSVMPTSSALGGVLFSGPDSSFLNGNGTSSKLMLVSGNIAYPVDLTLAKNKWTDVTVQGIGAQTFISITAQGSSKQTQEVTINMGIWGGGMLEGPMAIEAPIQKIGEGFFFNMASQASDIVLLTGGNGHVGQHMIEQLLALPTSPIIRTTVRSGRAVSQLEQKFGDAIANGKLNAVIVADITTPNAFDDVLNRVTHVAHVASPLIIGATDIENELLIPTIQGTVGLLKSASKIKSVKSVVITSSFAAVFDPAKGWRKGYTYTLSDWNPITYETAKDPSLDLTRWPETWRPYITYIASKKLAEKAAWDFWNTEKPQWDLNFVLPTYIIGPYLLPISMLDGMSYSNKLVWEVALAEKLPNLNYPHWVDVRDVAKAHIQVLQHPVIRSQRYILAPTRLTYSEMADIVRKKFPSLKPSEEKQTVEYYDIDISNCEDIGMDSWIPIEKSVEDLVSQILEVKSRSG
;
A
#
# COMPACT_ATOMS: atom_id res chain seq x y z
N MET A 1 18.65 30.08 -33.05
CA MET A 1 20.08 29.75 -33.30
C MET A 1 20.74 29.49 -31.94
N ARG A 2 21.61 28.48 -31.89
CA ARG A 2 22.08 27.71 -30.71
C ARG A 2 22.69 28.50 -29.52
N LEU A 3 22.36 27.99 -28.33
CA LEU A 3 23.17 27.69 -27.14
C LEU A 3 24.44 28.51 -26.75
N ILE A 4 24.40 28.99 -25.49
CA ILE A 4 25.28 28.73 -24.31
C ILE A 4 26.78 29.10 -24.38
N TYR A 5 27.24 29.87 -23.38
CA TYR A 5 28.30 29.62 -22.36
C TYR A 5 28.70 30.98 -21.73
N GLY A 6 28.52 31.24 -20.42
CA GLY A 6 29.49 31.01 -19.32
C GLY A 6 30.68 31.98 -19.42
N VAL A 7 31.13 32.77 -18.43
CA VAL A 7 31.62 32.43 -17.08
C VAL A 7 32.13 33.72 -16.37
N ALA A 8 31.96 33.82 -15.03
CA ALA A 8 32.72 34.51 -13.95
C ALA A 8 33.20 35.98 -14.11
N GLY A 9 33.41 36.79 -13.05
CA GLY A 9 33.46 36.60 -11.60
C GLY A 9 33.57 37.98 -10.90
N ALA A 10 32.97 38.10 -9.71
CA ALA A 10 33.65 38.25 -8.41
C ALA A 10 34.20 39.67 -8.08
N LEU A 11 33.61 40.36 -7.09
CA LEU A 11 34.12 40.46 -5.70
C LEU A 11 33.38 41.57 -4.91
N LEU A 12 33.04 41.20 -3.66
CA LEU A 12 33.04 42.01 -2.43
C LEU A 12 31.87 42.98 -2.12
N ALA A 13 31.04 42.51 -1.19
CA ALA A 13 31.03 42.93 0.23
C ALA A 13 29.76 43.63 0.76
N ILE A 14 29.32 43.10 1.92
CA ILE A 14 28.50 43.71 2.98
C ILE A 14 26.97 43.64 2.77
N GLY A 15 26.33 42.67 3.44
CA GLY A 15 24.89 42.68 3.76
C GLY A 15 24.55 43.82 4.74
N PRO A 16 23.26 44.19 4.94
CA PRO A 16 22.16 43.25 5.28
C PRO A 16 20.79 43.64 4.69
N PHE A 17 19.92 42.72 4.26
CA PHE A 17 18.45 42.96 4.15
C PHE A 17 17.76 41.64 3.77
N LEU A 18 16.64 41.32 4.42
CA LEU A 18 15.70 40.20 4.17
C LEU A 18 15.75 38.97 5.10
N GLU A 19 15.77 39.17 6.42
CA GLU A 19 15.15 38.23 7.37
C GLU A 19 14.61 39.01 8.59
N PHE A 20 13.56 39.82 8.40
CA PHE A 20 12.85 40.46 9.53
C PHE A 20 11.39 40.88 9.22
N TYR A 21 10.66 40.12 8.38
CA TYR A 21 9.24 40.40 8.07
C TYR A 21 8.33 39.16 8.06
N ALA A 22 8.61 38.15 8.90
CA ALA A 22 7.75 36.96 9.01
C ALA A 22 7.21 36.68 10.41
N ASN A 23 7.40 37.56 11.40
CA ASN A 23 6.89 37.35 12.75
C ASN A 23 6.56 38.67 13.46
N LEU A 24 5.51 39.38 13.03
CA LEU A 24 4.75 40.31 13.88
C LEU A 24 3.46 40.75 13.15
N ASN A 25 2.42 39.94 13.19
CA ASN A 25 1.02 40.36 13.04
C ASN A 25 0.07 39.26 13.54
N VAL A 26 0.40 38.72 14.71
CA VAL A 26 -0.54 38.03 15.59
C VAL A 26 -0.78 38.98 16.76
N PHE A 27 -2.04 39.23 17.08
CA PHE A 27 -2.60 40.21 18.03
C PHE A 27 -2.89 41.62 17.49
N LEU A 28 -4.11 41.80 16.96
CA LEU A 28 -5.18 42.62 17.56
C LEU A 28 -6.25 42.91 16.49
N PHE A 29 -7.37 42.17 16.51
CA PHE A 29 -8.72 42.70 16.27
C PHE A 29 -9.73 41.64 16.74
N PHE A 30 -10.10 41.71 18.03
CA PHE A 30 -11.24 40.99 18.59
C PHE A 30 -12.51 41.74 18.20
N TRP A 31 -13.21 41.23 17.18
CA TRP A 31 -14.66 41.33 17.10
C TRP A 31 -15.21 39.92 17.24
N LEU A 32 -16.12 39.73 18.20
CA LEU A 32 -16.85 38.49 18.45
C LEU A 32 -17.77 38.17 17.26
N THR A 33 -17.23 37.49 16.26
CA THR A 33 -18.00 36.68 15.32
C THR A 33 -17.70 35.23 15.64
N ALA A 34 -18.72 34.43 15.95
CA ALA A 34 -18.56 32.98 16.06
C ALA A 34 -17.91 32.47 14.77
N ALA A 35 -16.65 32.03 14.84
CA ALA A 35 -15.93 31.52 13.68
C ALA A 35 -16.70 30.30 13.16
N GLN A 36 -17.22 30.41 11.94
CA GLN A 36 -17.76 29.26 11.21
C GLN A 36 -16.58 28.30 11.01
N ALA A 37 -16.67 27.13 11.60
CA ALA A 37 -15.64 26.09 11.55
C ALA A 37 -16.33 24.85 11.00
N ASP A 38 -16.16 24.62 9.71
CA ASP A 38 -16.74 23.48 9.00
C ASP A 38 -16.29 22.16 9.66
N LEU A 39 -17.15 21.15 9.68
CA LEU A 39 -16.73 19.82 10.10
C LEU A 39 -15.92 19.20 8.95
N VAL A 40 -14.66 18.92 9.23
CA VAL A 40 -13.76 18.26 8.28
C VAL A 40 -14.22 16.82 8.06
N GLY A 41 -14.47 16.49 6.80
CA GLY A 41 -14.96 15.20 6.30
C GLY A 41 -14.91 15.21 4.76
N ILE A 42 -15.42 14.17 4.12
CA ILE A 42 -15.57 14.08 2.67
C ILE A 42 -17.02 13.72 2.35
N PRO A 43 -17.87 14.67 1.92
CA PRO A 43 -17.62 16.10 1.78
C PRO A 43 -17.45 16.82 3.12
N THR A 44 -16.82 17.99 3.07
CA THR A 44 -16.83 18.98 4.17
C THR A 44 -18.25 19.48 4.46
N VAL A 45 -18.54 19.76 5.74
CA VAL A 45 -19.90 20.09 6.20
C VAL A 45 -19.94 21.48 6.83
N PRO A 46 -20.74 22.42 6.31
CA PRO A 46 -20.93 23.73 6.92
C PRO A 46 -21.41 23.62 8.37
N PHE A 47 -20.65 24.15 9.33
CA PHE A 47 -20.96 23.98 10.75
C PHE A 47 -20.59 25.20 11.60
N GLN A 48 -21.46 25.54 12.54
CA GLN A 48 -21.27 26.62 13.50
C GLN A 48 -21.09 26.04 14.90
N ALA A 49 -19.84 26.03 15.37
CA ALA A 49 -19.52 25.62 16.73
C ALA A 49 -20.06 26.64 17.77
N SER A 50 -20.44 26.12 18.93
CA SER A 50 -20.83 26.92 20.09
C SER A 50 -19.67 27.79 20.59
N SER A 51 -20.00 28.95 21.17
CA SER A 51 -19.04 29.83 21.85
C SER A 51 -19.40 29.92 23.34
N PRO A 52 -18.52 29.51 24.27
CA PRO A 52 -17.17 28.97 24.04
C PRO A 52 -17.20 27.57 23.41
N ALA A 53 -16.13 27.21 22.68
CA ALA A 53 -16.01 25.93 21.99
C ALA A 53 -16.10 24.76 22.96
N LYS A 54 -17.05 23.85 22.71
CA LYS A 54 -17.24 22.59 23.44
C LYS A 54 -17.26 21.42 22.46
N SER A 55 -16.93 20.22 22.94
CA SER A 55 -17.07 18.98 22.17
C SER A 55 -17.90 17.97 22.95
N TYR A 56 -18.67 17.17 22.22
CA TYR A 56 -19.43 16.03 22.71
C TYR A 56 -18.68 14.73 22.37
N SER A 57 -18.64 13.77 23.29
CA SER A 57 -18.07 12.46 23.03
C SER A 57 -19.15 11.50 22.53
N LEU A 58 -18.98 11.00 21.31
CA LEU A 58 -19.85 9.99 20.72
C LEU A 58 -19.80 8.64 21.46
N LYS A 59 -18.76 8.40 22.28
CA LYS A 59 -18.70 7.22 23.17
C LYS A 59 -19.71 7.28 24.32
N SER A 60 -20.25 8.47 24.61
CA SER A 60 -21.30 8.65 25.62
C SER A 60 -22.69 8.36 25.06
N LEU A 61 -22.83 7.91 23.82
CA LEU A 61 -24.12 7.54 23.24
C LEU A 61 -24.58 6.17 23.78
N GLU A 62 -25.87 6.05 24.05
CA GLU A 62 -26.52 4.86 24.59
C GLU A 62 -27.55 4.24 23.63
N ALA A 63 -28.11 5.02 22.70
CA ALA A 63 -29.08 4.53 21.71
C ALA A 63 -29.21 5.44 20.47
N ILE A 64 -29.79 4.89 19.41
CA ILE A 64 -30.33 5.63 18.26
C ILE A 64 -31.85 5.68 18.43
N ILE A 65 -32.42 6.88 18.57
CA ILE A 65 -33.87 7.10 18.63
C ILE A 65 -34.36 7.44 17.22
N VAL A 66 -35.32 6.68 16.70
CA VAL A 66 -35.99 6.99 15.42
C VAL A 66 -37.36 7.59 15.71
N ASP A 67 -37.64 8.74 15.09
CA ASP A 67 -38.93 9.39 15.19
C ASP A 67 -40.05 8.55 14.58
N VAL A 68 -40.92 7.97 15.41
CA VAL A 68 -42.00 7.08 14.96
C VAL A 68 -43.06 7.77 14.10
N ARG A 69 -43.10 9.10 14.11
CA ARG A 69 -43.97 9.86 13.20
C ARG A 69 -43.53 9.71 11.75
N TYR A 70 -42.24 9.43 11.53
CA TYR A 70 -41.61 9.36 10.22
C TYR A 70 -40.95 8.01 9.92
N SER A 71 -41.06 7.02 10.83
CA SER A 71 -40.33 5.74 10.71
C SER A 71 -40.57 5.02 9.38
N ASN A 72 -41.81 5.08 8.87
CA ASN A 72 -42.23 4.40 7.64
C ASN A 72 -42.29 5.35 6.42
N VAL A 73 -41.82 6.59 6.57
CA VAL A 73 -41.74 7.55 5.45
C VAL A 73 -40.57 7.16 4.56
N VAL A 74 -40.72 7.35 3.24
CA VAL A 74 -39.71 7.13 2.20
C VAL A 74 -39.44 8.43 1.43
N ASP A 75 -38.28 8.55 0.80
CA ASP A 75 -38.02 9.63 -0.16
C ASP A 75 -38.69 9.33 -1.51
N LYS A 76 -39.62 10.18 -1.93
CA LYS A 76 -40.31 10.05 -3.23
C LYS A 76 -39.67 10.91 -4.32
N GLU A 77 -38.73 11.78 -3.98
CA GLU A 77 -38.12 12.74 -4.92
C GLU A 77 -36.83 12.18 -5.54
N GLY A 78 -36.03 11.39 -4.80
CA GLY A 78 -34.81 10.73 -5.29
C GLY A 78 -35.00 9.76 -6.47
N LEU A 79 -33.91 9.29 -7.06
CA LEU A 79 -33.92 8.55 -8.34
C LEU A 79 -34.43 7.11 -8.26
N THR A 80 -34.45 6.49 -7.08
CA THR A 80 -34.89 5.10 -6.93
C THR A 80 -36.42 4.96 -6.84
N LEU A 81 -36.93 3.83 -7.33
CA LEU A 81 -38.31 3.37 -7.19
C LEU A 81 -38.53 2.50 -5.95
N ILE A 82 -37.45 2.09 -5.26
CA ILE A 82 -37.48 1.29 -4.03
C ILE A 82 -36.83 2.03 -2.84
N PRO A 83 -37.24 3.28 -2.55
CA PRO A 83 -36.61 4.09 -1.52
C PRO A 83 -36.75 3.45 -0.12
N PRO A 84 -35.66 3.35 0.67
CA PRO A 84 -35.75 2.87 2.05
C PRO A 84 -36.54 3.82 2.94
N THR A 85 -37.09 3.27 4.02
CA THR A 85 -37.71 4.07 5.06
C THR A 85 -36.67 4.71 5.98
N LEU A 86 -37.08 5.70 6.79
CA LEU A 86 -36.21 6.24 7.84
C LEU A 86 -35.72 5.14 8.81
N TRP A 87 -36.59 4.17 9.11
CA TRP A 87 -36.24 3.03 9.95
C TRP A 87 -35.20 2.12 9.30
N ASP A 88 -35.34 1.82 8.00
CA ASP A 88 -34.38 0.98 7.28
C ASP A 88 -32.98 1.61 7.27
N PHE A 89 -32.89 2.92 7.00
CA PHE A 89 -31.63 3.65 7.10
C PHE A 89 -31.04 3.64 8.52
N ALA A 90 -31.88 3.73 9.55
CA ALA A 90 -31.41 3.61 10.93
C ALA A 90 -30.80 2.23 11.21
N GLN A 91 -31.39 1.14 10.67
CA GLN A 91 -30.85 -0.22 10.79
C GLN A 91 -29.48 -0.36 10.13
N THR A 92 -29.33 0.13 8.91
CA THR A 92 -28.04 0.16 8.21
C THR A 92 -27.02 0.98 8.98
N PHE A 93 -27.40 2.18 9.46
CA PHE A 93 -26.52 3.05 10.23
C PHE A 93 -26.06 2.42 11.55
N ARG A 94 -26.94 1.70 12.25
CA ARG A 94 -26.56 0.93 13.45
C ARG A 94 -25.48 -0.10 13.13
N SER A 95 -25.62 -0.83 12.02
CA SER A 95 -24.61 -1.81 11.59
C SER A 95 -23.27 -1.14 11.31
N ASP A 96 -23.30 0.02 10.64
CA ASP A 96 -22.09 0.77 10.32
C ASP A 96 -21.38 1.30 11.60
N LEU A 97 -22.14 1.83 12.57
CA LEU A 97 -21.60 2.27 13.86
C LEU A 97 -21.00 1.11 14.67
N SER A 98 -21.63 -0.06 14.65
CA SER A 98 -21.09 -1.27 15.29
C SER A 98 -19.73 -1.63 14.71
N GLY A 99 -19.58 -1.57 13.37
CA GLY A 99 -18.31 -1.76 12.68
C GLY A 99 -17.24 -0.72 13.06
N ALA A 100 -17.65 0.50 13.41
CA ALA A 100 -16.77 1.57 13.92
C ALA A 100 -16.53 1.52 15.45
N GLY A 101 -17.04 0.50 16.15
CA GLY A 101 -16.83 0.29 17.58
C GLY A 101 -17.88 0.94 18.50
N LEU A 102 -19.04 1.36 17.97
CA LEU A 102 -20.19 1.88 18.74
C LEU A 102 -21.39 0.96 18.58
N ASN A 103 -21.64 0.13 19.60
CA ASN A 103 -22.77 -0.79 19.62
C ASN A 103 -23.99 -0.13 20.28
N LEU A 104 -24.89 0.43 19.48
CA LEU A 104 -26.09 1.14 19.96
C LEU A 104 -27.38 0.39 19.57
N PRO A 105 -28.35 0.19 20.49
CA PRO A 105 -29.69 -0.24 20.10
C PRO A 105 -30.45 0.86 19.34
N ILE A 106 -31.41 0.46 18.51
CA ILE A 106 -32.39 1.38 17.91
C ILE A 106 -33.67 1.31 18.74
N LEU A 107 -34.20 2.47 19.14
CA LEU A 107 -35.45 2.57 19.89
C LEU A 107 -36.42 3.54 19.18
N PRO A 108 -37.73 3.24 19.20
CA PRO A 108 -38.75 4.19 18.76
C PRO A 108 -38.89 5.36 19.75
N GLY A 109 -39.06 6.59 19.25
CA GLY A 109 -39.37 7.76 20.08
C GLY A 109 -40.01 8.89 19.30
N VAL A 110 -40.34 10.00 19.96
CA VAL A 110 -40.92 11.22 19.33
C VAL A 110 -40.13 12.49 19.64
N ILE A 111 -39.13 12.41 20.51
CA ILE A 111 -38.25 13.51 20.92
C ILE A 111 -36.83 12.99 21.14
N ALA A 112 -35.84 13.88 21.01
CA ALA A 112 -34.48 13.59 21.42
C ALA A 112 -34.40 13.36 22.94
N THR A 113 -33.61 12.38 23.36
CA THR A 113 -33.35 12.08 24.78
C THR A 113 -31.83 12.19 25.06
N PRO A 114 -31.41 12.46 26.32
CA PRO A 114 -29.99 12.53 26.64
C PRO A 114 -29.24 11.27 26.22
N HIS A 115 -28.00 11.44 25.79
CA HIS A 115 -27.08 10.41 25.35
C HIS A 115 -27.56 9.61 24.12
N THR A 116 -28.33 10.22 23.21
CA THR A 116 -28.81 9.54 22.01
C THR A 116 -28.49 10.27 20.70
N ILE A 117 -28.56 9.52 19.60
CA ILE A 117 -28.72 10.08 18.25
C ILE A 117 -30.22 10.07 17.94
N PHE A 118 -30.84 11.22 17.71
CA PHE A 118 -32.23 11.32 17.28
C PHE A 118 -32.32 11.53 15.77
N LEU A 119 -32.97 10.61 15.06
CA LEU A 119 -33.23 10.68 13.62
C LEU A 119 -34.68 11.11 13.39
N THR A 120 -34.87 12.24 12.71
CA THR A 120 -36.20 12.79 12.41
C THR A 120 -36.21 13.53 11.05
N LEU A 121 -37.37 14.04 10.64
CA LEU A 121 -37.56 14.78 9.40
C LEU A 121 -38.07 16.20 9.66
N GLY A 122 -37.59 17.15 8.86
CA GLY A 122 -37.95 18.56 8.97
C GLY A 122 -39.30 18.86 8.34
N ASN A 123 -40.01 19.86 8.87
CA ASN A 123 -41.32 20.27 8.35
C ASN A 123 -41.23 21.28 7.19
N ASN A 124 -40.06 21.89 6.94
CA ASN A 124 -39.86 22.91 5.92
C ASN A 124 -38.80 22.49 4.90
N LYS A 125 -39.21 21.84 3.81
CA LYS A 125 -38.30 21.44 2.73
C LYS A 125 -37.59 22.60 2.04
N ASN A 126 -38.14 23.82 2.09
CA ASN A 126 -37.54 25.00 1.44
C ASN A 126 -36.27 25.49 2.15
N GLU A 127 -35.95 24.96 3.33
CA GLU A 127 -34.70 25.23 4.05
C GLU A 127 -33.49 24.56 3.37
N PHE A 128 -33.72 23.48 2.63
CA PHE A 128 -32.67 22.70 1.97
C PHE A 128 -32.66 23.01 0.49
N LYS A 129 -31.63 23.71 0.02
CA LYS A 129 -31.50 24.11 -1.38
C LYS A 129 -30.18 23.67 -1.98
N ASP A 130 -30.24 23.22 -3.22
CA ASP A 130 -29.03 22.95 -4.02
C ASP A 130 -28.35 24.25 -4.48
N VAL A 131 -27.28 24.13 -5.26
CA VAL A 131 -26.51 25.28 -5.76
C VAL A 131 -27.31 26.20 -6.67
N ALA A 132 -28.32 25.66 -7.37
CA ALA A 132 -29.23 26.39 -8.24
C ALA A 132 -30.39 27.04 -7.44
N GLY A 133 -30.45 26.83 -6.12
CA GLY A 133 -31.50 27.34 -5.26
C GLY A 133 -32.80 26.53 -5.28
N ARG A 134 -32.79 25.32 -5.86
CA ARG A 134 -33.95 24.41 -5.92
C ARG A 134 -34.06 23.62 -4.61
N PRO A 135 -35.27 23.34 -4.11
CA PRO A 135 -35.44 22.44 -2.98
C PRO A 135 -34.84 21.05 -3.26
N THR A 136 -34.20 20.45 -2.26
CA THR A 136 -33.63 19.09 -2.38
C THR A 136 -34.10 18.17 -1.24
N SER A 137 -34.40 16.91 -1.56
CA SER A 137 -34.75 15.87 -0.58
C SER A 137 -33.53 15.32 0.17
N GLU A 138 -32.31 15.62 -0.30
CA GLU A 138 -31.06 15.07 0.23
C GLU A 138 -30.42 15.95 1.31
N GLY A 139 -30.97 17.14 1.58
CA GLY A 139 -30.46 18.02 2.62
C GLY A 139 -30.73 17.51 4.04
N TYR A 140 -29.88 17.92 4.98
CA TYR A 140 -30.09 17.65 6.40
C TYR A 140 -29.53 18.77 7.28
N SER A 141 -30.10 18.92 8.48
CA SER A 141 -29.50 19.70 9.55
C SER A 141 -28.91 18.77 10.61
N LEU A 142 -27.74 19.12 11.13
CA LEU A 142 -27.06 18.44 12.22
C LEU A 142 -26.99 19.36 13.43
N GLU A 143 -27.56 18.94 14.56
CA GLU A 143 -27.45 19.64 15.84
C GLU A 143 -26.74 18.75 16.85
N VAL A 144 -25.67 19.27 17.45
CA VAL A 144 -24.88 18.59 18.47
C VAL A 144 -24.96 19.41 19.74
N THR A 145 -25.48 18.79 20.80
CA THR A 145 -25.57 19.38 22.14
C THR A 145 -24.61 18.67 23.08
N THR A 146 -24.48 19.17 24.32
CA THR A 146 -23.74 18.44 25.37
C THR A 146 -24.43 17.15 25.81
N SER A 147 -25.66 16.90 25.35
CA SER A 147 -26.49 15.76 25.73
C SER A 147 -26.79 14.81 24.55
N GLY A 148 -26.30 15.04 23.34
CA GLY A 148 -26.59 14.14 22.22
C GLY A 148 -26.58 14.83 20.86
N VAL A 149 -26.99 14.07 19.84
CA VAL A 149 -26.96 14.48 18.43
C VAL A 149 -28.37 14.36 17.84
N THR A 150 -28.81 15.36 17.09
CA THR A 150 -30.05 15.31 16.30
C THR A 150 -29.72 15.47 14.83
N ILE A 151 -30.22 14.55 14.00
CA ILE A 151 -30.17 14.64 12.55
C ILE A 151 -31.60 14.82 12.05
N THR A 152 -31.85 15.93 11.36
CA THR A 152 -33.14 16.23 10.75
C THR A 152 -32.97 16.28 9.24
N GLY A 153 -33.51 15.30 8.53
CA GLY A 153 -33.46 15.25 7.07
C GLY A 153 -34.62 15.99 6.40
N ALA A 154 -34.41 16.49 5.18
CA ALA A 154 -35.49 16.92 4.29
C ALA A 154 -36.39 15.74 3.87
N SER A 155 -35.78 14.54 3.84
CA SER A 155 -36.39 13.23 3.62
C SER A 155 -35.56 12.17 4.37
N PRO A 156 -35.98 10.90 4.39
CA PRO A 156 -35.16 9.79 4.90
C PRO A 156 -33.77 9.71 4.25
N LEU A 157 -33.64 10.04 2.96
CA LEU A 157 -32.35 10.06 2.26
C LEU A 157 -31.45 11.19 2.77
N GLY A 158 -32.01 12.38 3.03
CA GLY A 158 -31.26 13.46 3.68
C GLY A 158 -30.79 13.07 5.09
N ALA A 159 -31.66 12.45 5.89
CA ALA A 159 -31.28 11.94 7.20
C ALA A 159 -30.15 10.91 7.11
N TRP A 160 -30.19 10.01 6.11
CA TRP A 160 -29.11 9.07 5.81
C TRP A 160 -27.77 9.77 5.55
N TRP A 161 -27.73 10.84 4.76
CA TRP A 161 -26.52 11.62 4.53
C TRP A 161 -25.98 12.29 5.80
N GLY A 162 -26.86 12.73 6.70
CA GLY A 162 -26.45 13.17 8.04
C GLY A 162 -25.81 12.08 8.88
N THR A 163 -26.25 10.82 8.74
CA THR A 163 -25.59 9.69 9.42
C THR A 163 -24.15 9.48 8.93
N ARG A 164 -23.88 9.69 7.63
CA ARG A 164 -22.53 9.58 7.07
C ARG A 164 -21.60 10.59 7.72
N THR A 165 -22.05 11.83 7.89
CA THR A 165 -21.30 12.88 8.59
C THR A 165 -20.95 12.50 10.03
N VAL A 166 -21.91 12.00 10.80
CA VAL A 166 -21.65 11.54 12.18
C VAL A 166 -20.66 10.39 12.20
N LEU A 167 -20.81 9.41 11.29
CA LEU A 167 -19.91 8.27 11.19
C LEU A 167 -18.49 8.70 10.83
N GLN A 168 -18.32 9.63 9.89
CA GLN A 168 -17.00 10.17 9.56
C GLN A 168 -16.37 10.87 10.77
N GLN A 169 -17.13 11.61 11.59
CA GLN A 169 -16.61 12.22 12.83
C GLN A 169 -16.19 11.20 13.89
N VAL A 170 -16.81 10.01 13.93
CA VAL A 170 -16.30 8.91 14.77
C VAL A 170 -14.85 8.58 14.40
N ILE A 171 -14.55 8.57 13.10
CA ILE A 171 -13.25 8.16 12.53
C ILE A 171 -12.21 9.29 12.61
N VAL A 172 -12.50 10.47 12.03
CA VAL A 172 -11.48 11.53 11.86
C VAL A 172 -11.19 12.29 13.15
N SER A 173 -12.17 12.37 14.05
CA SER A 173 -12.12 13.17 15.28
C SER A 173 -12.06 12.31 16.55
N ASN A 174 -11.72 11.01 16.42
CA ASN A 174 -11.59 10.05 17.52
C ASN A 174 -12.79 10.09 18.50
N PHE A 175 -13.99 9.82 17.95
CA PHE A 175 -15.26 9.82 18.69
C PHE A 175 -15.63 11.15 19.35
N LYS A 176 -15.12 12.29 18.86
CA LYS A 176 -15.52 13.63 19.32
C LYS A 176 -16.15 14.41 18.19
N ILE A 177 -17.15 15.22 18.52
CA ILE A 177 -17.78 16.14 17.58
C ILE A 177 -18.01 17.49 18.28
N PRO A 178 -17.73 18.65 17.65
CA PRO A 178 -18.01 19.96 18.22
C PRO A 178 -19.50 20.15 18.54
N VAL A 179 -19.80 20.75 19.70
CA VAL A 179 -21.17 21.18 20.06
C VAL A 179 -21.51 22.39 19.21
N GLY A 180 -22.63 22.35 18.49
CA GLY A 180 -22.99 23.36 17.50
C GLY A 180 -24.10 22.88 16.58
N LYS A 181 -24.29 23.58 15.46
CA LYS A 181 -25.29 23.21 14.45
C LYS A 181 -24.82 23.53 13.03
N GLY A 182 -25.32 22.78 12.05
CA GLY A 182 -25.04 22.98 10.64
C GLY A 182 -26.21 22.53 9.77
N ILE A 183 -26.28 23.09 8.55
CA ILE A 183 -27.18 22.65 7.49
C ILE A 183 -26.30 22.31 6.30
N ASP A 184 -26.54 21.15 5.71
CA ASP A 184 -25.74 20.61 4.62
C ASP A 184 -26.64 20.05 3.54
N THR A 185 -26.29 20.33 2.30
CA THR A 185 -27.11 20.08 1.11
C THR A 185 -26.17 19.81 -0.07
N PRO A 186 -26.50 18.85 -0.96
CA PRO A 186 -25.69 18.64 -2.15
C PRO A 186 -25.77 19.85 -3.08
N GLY A 187 -24.66 20.17 -3.74
CA GLY A 187 -24.59 21.16 -4.80
C GLY A 187 -25.39 20.72 -6.03
N TRP A 188 -25.26 19.45 -6.44
CA TRP A 188 -25.93 18.87 -7.61
C TRP A 188 -26.61 17.55 -7.27
N GLY A 189 -27.65 17.20 -8.04
CA GLY A 189 -28.54 16.06 -7.74
C GLY A 189 -27.96 14.69 -8.10
N GLU A 190 -27.07 14.61 -9.10
CA GLU A 190 -26.50 13.35 -9.60
C GLU A 190 -24.98 13.34 -9.42
N ARG A 191 -24.49 12.39 -8.61
CA ARG A 191 -23.08 12.36 -8.17
C ARG A 191 -22.61 10.91 -8.06
N GLY A 192 -21.50 10.58 -8.69
CA GLY A 192 -20.95 9.22 -8.61
C GLY A 192 -20.09 8.84 -9.79
N MET A 193 -20.30 7.61 -10.27
CA MET A 193 -19.52 7.05 -11.38
C MET A 193 -20.36 6.17 -12.32
N MET A 194 -19.81 5.97 -13.51
CA MET A 194 -20.18 4.93 -14.47
C MET A 194 -19.10 3.84 -14.50
N LEU A 195 -19.51 2.57 -14.60
CA LEU A 195 -18.62 1.45 -14.85
C LEU A 195 -19.07 0.62 -16.07
N ASP A 196 -18.12 0.41 -16.99
CA ASP A 196 -18.27 -0.51 -18.11
C ASP A 196 -18.30 -1.96 -17.63
N VAL A 197 -19.50 -2.50 -17.46
CA VAL A 197 -19.71 -3.93 -17.17
C VAL A 197 -20.03 -4.74 -18.42
N GLY A 198 -20.06 -4.11 -19.59
CA GLY A 198 -20.29 -4.72 -20.90
C GLY A 198 -19.03 -5.44 -21.36
N ARG A 199 -17.90 -4.73 -21.44
CA ARG A 199 -16.62 -5.28 -21.90
C ARG A 199 -15.90 -6.11 -20.83
N HIS A 200 -16.19 -5.89 -19.54
CA HIS A 200 -15.65 -6.69 -18.43
C HIS A 200 -16.75 -7.14 -17.46
N TYR A 201 -16.68 -8.36 -16.92
CA TYR A 201 -17.72 -8.87 -16.00
C TYR A 201 -17.33 -8.66 -14.54
N TYR A 202 -18.23 -8.07 -13.76
CA TYR A 202 -18.03 -7.81 -12.34
C TYR A 202 -18.98 -8.68 -11.49
N PRO A 203 -18.48 -9.39 -10.47
CA PRO A 203 -19.34 -10.11 -9.53
C PRO A 203 -20.27 -9.17 -8.76
N LEU A 204 -21.46 -9.65 -8.38
CA LEU A 204 -22.46 -8.86 -7.66
C LEU A 204 -21.91 -8.25 -6.36
N ASP A 205 -21.08 -8.99 -5.63
CA ASP A 205 -20.47 -8.51 -4.38
C ASP A 205 -19.59 -7.28 -4.63
N PHE A 206 -18.83 -7.25 -5.74
CA PHE A 206 -18.03 -6.08 -6.10
C PHE A 206 -18.91 -4.85 -6.35
N ILE A 207 -20.02 -5.00 -7.08
CA ILE A 207 -20.96 -3.90 -7.37
C ILE A 207 -21.59 -3.38 -6.08
N ILE A 208 -22.00 -4.27 -5.17
CA ILE A 208 -22.58 -3.92 -3.87
C ILE A 208 -21.56 -3.22 -2.97
N GLU A 209 -20.32 -3.71 -2.92
CA GLU A 209 -19.23 -3.09 -2.17
C GLU A 209 -18.91 -1.69 -2.70
N MET A 210 -18.92 -1.49 -4.02
CA MET A 210 -18.77 -0.18 -4.65
C MET A 210 -19.91 0.77 -4.26
N CYS A 211 -21.16 0.31 -4.17
CA CYS A 211 -22.26 1.13 -3.65
C CYS A 211 -22.04 1.57 -2.19
N ALA A 212 -21.49 0.69 -1.34
CA ALA A 212 -21.12 1.08 0.02
C ALA A 212 -19.99 2.13 0.04
N TYR A 213 -19.03 2.01 -0.88
CA TYR A 213 -17.96 2.99 -1.09
C TYR A 213 -18.52 4.36 -1.48
N LEU A 214 -19.32 4.44 -2.56
CA LEU A 214 -19.95 5.69 -3.04
C LEU A 214 -20.80 6.36 -1.95
N SER A 215 -21.64 5.57 -1.28
CA SER A 215 -22.55 6.05 -0.22
C SER A 215 -21.83 6.76 0.92
N PHE A 216 -20.68 6.22 1.35
CA PHE A 216 -19.98 6.78 2.51
C PHE A 216 -19.49 8.22 2.27
N PHE A 217 -19.34 8.60 1.00
CA PHE A 217 -18.94 9.93 0.54
C PHE A 217 -20.07 10.71 -0.14
N LYS A 218 -21.32 10.27 0.11
CA LYS A 218 -22.56 10.93 -0.35
C LYS A 218 -22.73 11.01 -1.87
N GLN A 219 -22.07 10.11 -2.61
CA GLN A 219 -22.37 9.85 -4.01
C GLN A 219 -23.59 8.92 -4.08
N ASN A 220 -24.52 9.21 -4.99
CA ASN A 220 -25.86 8.63 -5.01
C ASN A 220 -26.22 7.91 -6.32
N VAL A 221 -25.35 7.96 -7.34
CA VAL A 221 -25.55 7.31 -8.63
C VAL A 221 -24.41 6.33 -8.92
N PHE A 222 -24.77 5.11 -9.33
CA PHE A 222 -23.85 4.17 -9.94
C PHE A 222 -24.41 3.72 -11.29
N HIS A 223 -23.88 4.27 -12.37
CA HIS A 223 -24.28 3.97 -13.73
C HIS A 223 -23.58 2.69 -14.20
N LEU A 224 -24.34 1.67 -14.63
CA LEU A 224 -23.81 0.42 -15.16
C LEU A 224 -24.10 0.30 -16.65
N HIS A 225 -23.04 0.23 -17.45
CA HIS A 225 -23.09 -0.01 -18.89
C HIS A 225 -23.15 -1.50 -19.17
N LEU A 226 -24.34 -2.02 -19.48
CA LEU A 226 -24.65 -3.45 -19.34
C LEU A 226 -24.47 -4.26 -20.62
N ASN A 227 -24.20 -3.64 -21.76
CA ASN A 227 -23.88 -4.34 -23.00
C ASN A 227 -22.93 -3.54 -23.85
N ASP A 228 -21.92 -4.21 -24.40
CA ASP A 228 -20.94 -3.62 -25.31
C ASP A 228 -20.12 -4.76 -25.94
N HIS A 229 -19.06 -4.40 -26.64
CA HIS A 229 -18.12 -5.26 -27.31
C HIS A 229 -16.71 -4.66 -27.30
N VAL A 230 -15.73 -5.54 -27.48
CA VAL A 230 -14.33 -5.15 -27.64
C VAL A 230 -14.06 -5.02 -29.13
N TRP A 231 -13.25 -4.01 -29.50
CA TRP A 231 -12.67 -3.81 -30.83
C TRP A 231 -13.64 -3.32 -31.92
N ASP A 232 -13.16 -2.37 -32.75
CA ASP A 232 -13.88 -1.89 -33.94
C ASP A 232 -13.99 -2.99 -35.02
N PRO A 233 -15.15 -3.63 -35.18
CA PRO A 233 -15.30 -4.79 -36.06
C PRO A 233 -15.12 -4.41 -37.54
N ALA A 234 -15.34 -3.14 -37.91
CA ALA A 234 -15.17 -2.67 -39.27
C ALA A 234 -13.71 -2.78 -39.74
N LYS A 235 -12.73 -2.69 -38.82
CA LYS A 235 -11.30 -2.88 -39.12
C LYS A 235 -10.93 -4.31 -39.49
N LEU A 236 -11.76 -5.32 -39.17
CA LEU A 236 -11.49 -6.71 -39.53
C LEU A 236 -11.86 -7.03 -40.98
N GLY A 237 -12.68 -6.20 -41.63
CA GLY A 237 -13.10 -6.37 -43.02
C GLY A 237 -13.88 -7.67 -43.30
N SER A 238 -14.29 -8.40 -42.27
CA SER A 238 -15.00 -9.68 -42.36
C SER A 238 -16.00 -9.83 -41.22
N HIS A 239 -17.26 -10.08 -41.58
CA HIS A 239 -18.32 -10.38 -40.61
C HIS A 239 -18.00 -11.62 -39.78
N GLU A 240 -17.49 -12.68 -40.40
CA GLU A 240 -17.16 -13.93 -39.71
C GLU A 240 -16.08 -13.74 -38.64
N LEU A 241 -15.11 -12.83 -38.88
CA LEU A 241 -14.11 -12.47 -37.89
C LEU A 241 -14.69 -11.55 -36.81
N ALA A 242 -15.56 -10.62 -37.16
CA ALA A 242 -16.27 -9.77 -36.21
C ALA A 242 -17.07 -10.60 -35.19
N LEU A 243 -17.73 -11.68 -35.62
CA LEU A 243 -18.46 -12.60 -34.73
C LEU A 243 -17.56 -13.31 -33.69
N GLN A 244 -16.23 -13.32 -33.86
CA GLN A 244 -15.29 -13.89 -32.89
C GLN A 244 -14.86 -12.89 -31.81
N LEU A 245 -15.15 -11.61 -31.99
CA LEU A 245 -14.86 -10.58 -31.00
C LEU A 245 -15.74 -10.75 -29.77
N TYR A 246 -15.22 -10.33 -28.62
CA TYR A 246 -15.99 -10.36 -27.40
C TYR A 246 -17.12 -9.34 -27.49
N ALA A 247 -18.36 -9.81 -27.33
CA ALA A 247 -19.55 -9.00 -27.12
C ALA A 247 -20.29 -9.54 -25.90
N ALA A 248 -20.95 -8.67 -25.15
CA ALA A 248 -21.78 -9.06 -24.04
C ALA A 248 -23.08 -8.29 -23.99
N PHE A 249 -24.13 -8.99 -23.55
CA PHE A 249 -25.38 -8.40 -23.10
C PHE A 249 -25.68 -9.02 -21.74
N ARG A 250 -25.44 -8.26 -20.67
CA ARG A 250 -25.44 -8.80 -19.31
C ARG A 250 -26.83 -9.16 -18.78
N PRO A 251 -27.87 -8.32 -18.92
CA PRO A 251 -29.15 -8.59 -18.28
C PRO A 251 -29.85 -9.79 -18.93
N SER A 252 -30.41 -10.68 -18.12
CA SER A 252 -31.16 -11.85 -18.60
C SER A 252 -32.53 -11.96 -17.95
N SER A 253 -33.50 -12.41 -18.75
CA SER A 253 -34.85 -12.76 -18.30
C SER A 253 -35.35 -14.02 -19.01
N ASP A 254 -36.42 -14.62 -18.48
CA ASP A 254 -37.08 -15.78 -19.08
C ASP A 254 -38.05 -15.39 -20.22
N ASP A 255 -38.09 -14.11 -20.63
CA ASP A 255 -38.96 -13.67 -21.73
C ASP A 255 -38.47 -14.27 -23.06
N PRO A 256 -39.31 -15.07 -23.75
CA PRO A 256 -38.90 -15.72 -25.00
C PRO A 256 -38.55 -14.72 -26.11
N SER A 257 -38.99 -13.45 -26.03
CA SER A 257 -38.66 -12.44 -27.05
C SER A 257 -37.20 -12.06 -27.09
N ILE A 258 -36.43 -12.32 -26.02
CA ILE A 258 -34.99 -12.06 -25.93
C ILE A 258 -34.15 -13.32 -25.79
N ALA A 259 -34.74 -14.50 -26.04
CA ALA A 259 -34.01 -15.76 -25.95
C ALA A 259 -32.80 -15.74 -26.91
N GLY A 260 -31.60 -15.93 -26.35
CA GLY A 260 -30.34 -15.91 -27.08
C GLY A 260 -29.61 -14.57 -27.12
N LEU A 261 -30.24 -13.47 -26.69
CA LEU A 261 -29.57 -12.16 -26.59
C LEU A 261 -28.56 -12.10 -25.42
N PRO A 262 -28.91 -12.52 -24.18
CA PRO A 262 -27.96 -12.44 -23.06
C PRO A 262 -26.72 -13.31 -23.29
N CYS A 263 -25.55 -12.69 -23.30
CA CYS A 263 -24.30 -13.34 -23.63
C CYS A 263 -23.09 -12.72 -22.88
N PRO A 264 -22.03 -13.51 -22.60
CA PRO A 264 -22.04 -14.97 -22.58
C PRO A 264 -22.86 -15.49 -21.40
N THR A 265 -23.53 -16.63 -21.56
CA THR A 265 -24.57 -17.12 -20.63
C THR A 265 -24.11 -17.32 -19.18
N ASN A 266 -22.82 -17.57 -18.95
CA ASN A 266 -22.22 -17.73 -17.61
C ASN A 266 -21.76 -16.43 -16.95
N LYS A 267 -21.91 -15.29 -17.63
CA LYS A 267 -21.54 -13.95 -17.13
C LYS A 267 -22.70 -12.96 -17.40
N THR A 268 -23.89 -13.33 -16.95
CA THR A 268 -25.12 -12.53 -17.04
C THR A 268 -25.66 -12.19 -15.65
N TYR A 269 -26.46 -11.12 -15.57
CA TYR A 269 -27.23 -10.76 -14.39
C TYR A 269 -28.70 -11.05 -14.64
N SER A 270 -29.23 -12.08 -13.98
CA SER A 270 -30.69 -12.31 -14.00
C SER A 270 -31.41 -11.14 -13.33
N LEU A 271 -32.70 -10.95 -13.64
CA LEU A 271 -33.52 -9.93 -12.97
C LEU A 271 -33.49 -10.05 -11.43
N SER A 272 -33.39 -11.27 -10.89
CA SER A 272 -33.27 -11.49 -9.43
C SER A 272 -31.92 -11.03 -8.86
N VAL A 273 -30.84 -11.18 -9.62
CA VAL A 273 -29.51 -10.69 -9.25
C VAL A 273 -29.50 -9.16 -9.32
N MET A 274 -30.06 -8.57 -10.37
CA MET A 274 -30.21 -7.11 -10.48
C MET A 274 -31.07 -6.53 -9.37
N ASP A 275 -32.17 -7.19 -8.99
CA ASP A 275 -33.02 -6.78 -7.88
C ASP A 275 -32.24 -6.77 -6.55
N ASN A 276 -31.44 -7.80 -6.26
CA ASN A 276 -30.58 -7.85 -5.08
C ASN A 276 -29.56 -6.71 -5.08
N ILE A 277 -28.80 -6.53 -6.18
CA ILE A 277 -27.82 -5.44 -6.30
C ILE A 277 -28.49 -4.09 -6.00
N GLN A 278 -29.63 -3.81 -6.62
CA GLN A 278 -30.34 -2.55 -6.45
C GLN A 278 -30.88 -2.37 -5.02
N GLN A 279 -31.40 -3.40 -4.38
CA GLN A 279 -31.84 -3.35 -2.98
C GLN A 279 -30.67 -3.03 -2.02
N GLN A 280 -29.52 -3.68 -2.22
CA GLN A 280 -28.34 -3.45 -1.37
C GLN A 280 -27.73 -2.06 -1.59
N CYS A 281 -27.70 -1.57 -2.83
CA CYS A 281 -27.25 -0.22 -3.15
C CYS A 281 -28.21 0.84 -2.57
N THR A 282 -29.52 0.67 -2.75
CA THR A 282 -30.53 1.63 -2.29
C THR A 282 -30.66 1.66 -0.77
N ALA A 283 -30.43 0.55 -0.06
CA ALA A 283 -30.30 0.51 1.40
C ALA A 283 -29.17 1.42 1.95
N ARG A 284 -28.28 1.88 1.07
CA ARG A 284 -27.21 2.84 1.32
C ARG A 284 -27.37 4.15 0.53
N GLY A 285 -28.55 4.42 -0.02
CA GLY A 285 -28.84 5.67 -0.73
C GLY A 285 -28.22 5.79 -2.12
N VAL A 286 -27.70 4.70 -2.71
CA VAL A 286 -27.14 4.68 -4.07
C VAL A 286 -28.14 4.06 -5.03
N THR A 287 -28.44 4.75 -6.13
CA THR A 287 -29.32 4.27 -7.19
C THR A 287 -28.47 3.73 -8.35
N ILE A 288 -28.77 2.51 -8.80
CA ILE A 288 -28.19 1.98 -10.04
C ILE A 288 -28.93 2.62 -11.23
N ILE A 289 -28.19 3.20 -12.17
CA ILE A 289 -28.74 3.62 -13.46
C ILE A 289 -28.30 2.58 -14.50
N PRO A 290 -29.22 1.74 -15.01
CA PRO A 290 -28.87 0.75 -15.99
C PRO A 290 -28.86 1.37 -17.39
N GLU A 291 -27.85 1.01 -18.16
CA GLU A 291 -27.72 1.35 -19.56
C GLU A 291 -27.80 0.12 -20.43
N LEU A 292 -28.70 0.16 -21.42
CA LEU A 292 -28.70 -0.78 -22.53
C LEU A 292 -28.34 -0.02 -23.80
N GLU A 293 -27.12 -0.23 -24.28
CA GLU A 293 -26.55 0.51 -25.39
C GLU A 293 -27.22 0.14 -26.73
N SER A 294 -27.68 1.18 -27.45
CA SER A 294 -28.24 1.12 -28.80
C SER A 294 -28.40 2.54 -29.38
N SER A 295 -28.16 2.81 -30.67
CA SER A 295 -27.94 1.90 -31.80
C SER A 295 -26.47 1.67 -32.19
N GLY A 296 -25.53 2.41 -31.61
CA GLY A 296 -24.09 2.11 -31.65
C GLY A 296 -23.76 0.95 -30.72
N HIS A 297 -22.50 0.47 -30.73
CA HIS A 297 -21.98 -0.50 -29.74
C HIS A 297 -22.86 -1.74 -29.51
N SER A 298 -23.59 -2.15 -30.54
CA SER A 298 -24.73 -3.06 -30.48
C SER A 298 -24.38 -4.47 -30.95
N MET A 299 -23.09 -4.83 -30.96
CA MET A 299 -22.65 -6.08 -31.55
C MET A 299 -23.26 -7.33 -30.89
N ALA A 300 -23.58 -7.28 -29.59
CA ALA A 300 -24.31 -8.38 -28.95
C ALA A 300 -25.70 -8.60 -29.59
N THR A 301 -26.37 -7.52 -29.97
CA THR A 301 -27.68 -7.53 -30.64
C THR A 301 -27.55 -7.97 -32.10
N THR A 302 -26.55 -7.49 -32.83
CA THR A 302 -26.33 -7.89 -34.23
C THR A 302 -25.83 -9.33 -34.33
N ASN A 303 -25.07 -9.85 -33.36
CA ASN A 303 -24.70 -11.27 -33.29
C ASN A 303 -25.93 -12.17 -33.07
N TRP A 304 -26.90 -11.70 -32.28
CA TRP A 304 -28.16 -12.39 -32.04
C TRP A 304 -29.09 -12.36 -33.25
N LYS A 305 -29.18 -11.20 -33.93
CA LYS A 305 -29.98 -10.98 -35.14
C LYS A 305 -29.18 -10.23 -36.21
N PRO A 306 -28.38 -10.94 -37.03
CA PRO A 306 -27.49 -10.33 -38.02
C PRO A 306 -28.21 -9.50 -39.08
N GLU A 307 -29.48 -9.79 -39.35
CA GLU A 307 -30.32 -9.03 -40.28
C GLU A 307 -30.56 -7.57 -39.84
N LEU A 308 -30.31 -7.24 -38.56
CA LEU A 308 -30.46 -5.89 -38.02
C LEU A 308 -29.19 -5.04 -38.15
N ALA A 309 -28.07 -5.59 -38.63
CA ALA A 309 -26.80 -4.88 -38.69
C ALA A 309 -26.72 -3.91 -39.89
N LEU A 310 -25.97 -2.81 -39.72
CA LEU A 310 -25.39 -2.10 -40.87
C LEU A 310 -24.24 -2.91 -41.47
N SER A 311 -23.64 -2.40 -42.56
CA SER A 311 -22.38 -2.97 -43.08
C SER A 311 -21.25 -2.90 -42.06
N ASP A 312 -21.31 -1.90 -41.17
CA ASP A 312 -20.59 -1.91 -39.92
C ASP A 312 -21.41 -2.69 -38.88
N PHE A 313 -20.90 -3.87 -38.50
CA PHE A 313 -21.59 -4.81 -37.63
C PHE A 313 -21.70 -4.36 -36.18
N ASN A 314 -21.00 -3.29 -35.81
CA ASN A 314 -21.17 -2.66 -34.51
C ASN A 314 -22.52 -1.95 -34.37
N MET A 315 -23.13 -1.55 -35.49
CA MET A 315 -24.29 -0.65 -35.47
C MET A 315 -25.56 -1.33 -35.93
N LEU A 316 -26.68 -0.98 -35.30
CA LEU A 316 -28.00 -1.36 -35.79
C LEU A 316 -28.38 -0.51 -37.02
N ASN A 317 -28.95 -1.16 -38.02
CA ASN A 317 -29.65 -0.49 -39.11
C ASN A 317 -30.99 0.03 -38.61
N ILE A 318 -31.00 1.24 -38.08
CA ILE A 318 -32.18 1.88 -37.49
C ILE A 318 -33.28 2.25 -38.52
N SER A 319 -32.96 2.22 -39.82
CA SER A 319 -33.94 2.33 -40.90
C SER A 319 -34.63 0.98 -41.22
N TYR A 320 -34.11 -0.14 -40.71
CA TYR A 320 -34.70 -1.46 -40.95
C TYR A 320 -35.98 -1.66 -40.11
N PRO A 321 -37.11 -2.10 -40.70
CA PRO A 321 -38.42 -2.10 -40.02
C PRO A 321 -38.48 -2.88 -38.70
N GLU A 322 -37.70 -3.96 -38.56
CA GLU A 322 -37.74 -4.82 -37.36
C GLU A 322 -36.76 -4.37 -36.25
N THR A 323 -35.95 -3.33 -36.49
CA THR A 323 -34.97 -2.84 -35.51
C THR A 323 -35.65 -2.25 -34.29
N ILE A 324 -36.52 -1.25 -34.47
CA ILE A 324 -37.27 -0.62 -33.36
C ILE A 324 -38.13 -1.65 -32.59
N PRO A 325 -38.96 -2.50 -33.24
CA PRO A 325 -39.71 -3.55 -32.55
C PRO A 325 -38.83 -4.50 -31.73
N THR A 326 -37.66 -4.89 -32.25
CA THR A 326 -36.71 -5.74 -31.51
C THR A 326 -36.17 -5.03 -30.27
N VAL A 327 -35.77 -3.77 -30.41
CA VAL A 327 -35.29 -2.95 -29.28
C VAL A 327 -36.36 -2.75 -28.21
N GLN A 328 -37.58 -2.44 -28.63
CA GLN A 328 -38.74 -2.33 -27.74
C GLN A 328 -39.01 -3.64 -26.98
N ASN A 329 -38.87 -4.79 -27.64
CA ASN A 329 -39.09 -6.09 -27.00
C ASN A 329 -38.09 -6.36 -25.88
N TYR A 330 -36.79 -6.08 -26.07
CA TYR A 330 -35.85 -6.28 -24.96
C TYR A 330 -36.04 -5.27 -23.84
N TRP A 331 -36.39 -4.01 -24.14
CA TRP A 331 -36.75 -3.05 -23.10
C TRP A 331 -37.97 -3.54 -22.32
N LYS A 332 -39.02 -3.99 -23.00
CA LYS A 332 -40.21 -4.57 -22.35
C LYS A 332 -39.87 -5.76 -21.44
N ALA A 333 -38.98 -6.64 -21.86
CA ALA A 333 -38.58 -7.83 -21.12
C ALA A 333 -37.76 -7.52 -19.84
N LEU A 334 -37.07 -6.38 -19.79
CA LEU A 334 -36.08 -6.06 -18.75
C LEU A 334 -36.47 -4.87 -17.87
N LEU A 335 -37.22 -3.89 -18.41
CA LEU A 335 -37.46 -2.58 -17.78
C LEU A 335 -38.14 -2.66 -16.41
N LEU A 336 -38.96 -3.70 -16.16
CA LEU A 336 -39.61 -3.93 -14.86
C LEU A 336 -38.62 -4.31 -13.76
N GLY A 337 -37.49 -4.94 -14.11
CA GLY A 337 -36.44 -5.30 -13.15
C GLY A 337 -35.48 -4.15 -12.82
N PHE A 338 -35.63 -3.00 -13.47
CA PHE A 338 -34.85 -1.80 -13.19
C PHE A 338 -35.61 -0.89 -12.23
N HIS A 339 -35.03 -0.57 -11.09
CA HIS A 339 -35.65 0.18 -10.00
C HIS A 339 -35.20 1.64 -9.93
N SER A 340 -34.82 2.21 -11.07
CA SER A 340 -34.51 3.63 -11.26
C SER A 340 -35.64 4.36 -11.98
N LYS A 341 -35.79 5.66 -11.74
CA LYS A 341 -36.70 6.53 -12.50
C LYS A 341 -36.14 6.92 -13.86
N ILE A 342 -34.83 6.76 -14.04
CA ILE A 342 -34.09 7.06 -15.27
C ILE A 342 -33.42 5.77 -15.75
N VAL A 343 -33.46 5.51 -17.06
CA VAL A 343 -32.66 4.49 -17.72
C VAL A 343 -31.87 5.13 -18.84
N HIS A 344 -30.66 4.62 -19.11
CA HIS A 344 -29.83 5.08 -20.21
C HIS A 344 -30.03 4.15 -21.42
N ILE A 345 -30.19 4.70 -22.62
CA ILE A 345 -30.31 3.89 -23.85
C ILE A 345 -29.02 3.92 -24.67
N GLY A 346 -27.99 4.59 -24.17
CA GLY A 346 -26.72 4.77 -24.86
C GLY A 346 -26.83 5.82 -25.96
N ALA A 347 -26.86 5.32 -27.19
CA ALA A 347 -27.06 6.08 -28.41
C ALA A 347 -25.86 6.97 -28.77
N ASP A 348 -24.65 6.57 -28.39
CA ASP A 348 -23.39 7.17 -28.82
C ASP A 348 -22.89 6.58 -30.14
N GLU A 349 -21.93 7.31 -30.73
CA GLU A 349 -21.08 6.88 -31.86
C GLU A 349 -21.80 6.23 -33.05
N HIS A 350 -23.06 6.60 -33.31
CA HIS A 350 -23.78 6.12 -34.49
C HIS A 350 -23.32 6.85 -35.76
N ALA A 351 -23.55 6.23 -36.93
CA ALA A 351 -23.10 6.77 -38.20
C ALA A 351 -23.81 8.11 -38.55
N SER A 352 -23.01 9.15 -38.86
CA SER A 352 -23.48 10.52 -39.07
C SER A 352 -24.33 10.75 -40.33
N ASN A 353 -24.46 9.74 -41.18
CA ASN A 353 -25.35 9.77 -42.34
C ASN A 353 -26.80 9.35 -42.00
N PHE A 354 -27.10 9.03 -40.74
CA PHE A 354 -28.42 8.59 -40.26
C PHE A 354 -29.01 9.51 -39.15
N VAL A 355 -28.65 10.80 -39.11
CA VAL A 355 -29.05 11.70 -38.00
C VAL A 355 -30.57 11.81 -37.83
N ASP A 356 -31.33 11.85 -38.92
CA ASP A 356 -32.80 11.92 -38.87
C ASP A 356 -33.40 10.61 -38.33
N GLU A 357 -32.93 9.46 -38.82
CA GLU A 357 -33.35 8.14 -38.35
C GLU A 357 -32.93 7.89 -36.91
N TYR A 358 -31.74 8.35 -36.51
CA TYR A 358 -31.24 8.32 -35.14
C TYR A 358 -32.17 9.11 -34.22
N THR A 359 -32.53 10.33 -34.63
CA THR A 359 -33.44 11.17 -33.86
C THR A 359 -34.81 10.53 -33.72
N TYR A 360 -35.33 9.93 -34.80
CA TYR A 360 -36.58 9.18 -34.78
C TYR A 360 -36.50 7.96 -33.85
N PHE A 361 -35.40 7.21 -33.90
CA PHE A 361 -35.14 6.06 -33.04
C PHE A 361 -35.15 6.46 -31.56
N VAL A 362 -34.32 7.43 -31.16
CA VAL A 362 -34.21 7.91 -29.77
C VAL A 362 -35.58 8.38 -29.26
N ASN A 363 -36.28 9.23 -30.01
CA ASN A 363 -37.58 9.74 -29.61
C ASN A 363 -38.62 8.63 -29.47
N THR A 364 -38.60 7.63 -30.35
CA THR A 364 -39.53 6.49 -30.33
C THR A 364 -39.27 5.58 -29.13
N ILE A 365 -38.01 5.23 -28.85
CA ILE A 365 -37.65 4.39 -27.70
C ILE A 365 -37.91 5.13 -26.38
N ALA A 366 -37.58 6.42 -26.30
CA ALA A 366 -37.88 7.24 -25.13
C ALA A 366 -39.39 7.34 -24.85
N SER A 367 -40.21 7.57 -25.88
CA SER A 367 -41.68 7.56 -25.73
C SER A 367 -42.19 6.20 -25.25
N TYR A 368 -41.67 5.11 -25.82
CA TYR A 368 -42.05 3.75 -25.43
C TYR A 368 -41.72 3.44 -23.96
N ILE A 369 -40.51 3.76 -23.51
CA ILE A 369 -40.10 3.59 -22.11
C ILE A 369 -40.99 4.42 -21.17
N LYS A 370 -41.31 5.65 -21.58
CA LYS A 370 -42.21 6.54 -20.83
C LYS A 370 -43.63 5.98 -20.74
N GLU A 371 -44.15 5.43 -21.82
CA GLU A 371 -45.51 4.88 -21.89
C GLU A 371 -45.69 3.62 -21.03
N ILE A 372 -44.70 2.73 -20.98
CA ILE A 372 -44.83 1.47 -20.21
C ILE A 372 -44.73 1.70 -18.71
N LEU A 373 -43.67 2.39 -18.24
CA LEU A 373 -43.37 2.49 -16.80
C LEU A 373 -43.16 3.92 -16.30
N GLY A 374 -43.39 4.94 -17.14
CA GLY A 374 -43.28 6.34 -16.72
C GLY A 374 -41.84 6.83 -16.49
N LYS A 375 -40.83 6.01 -16.81
CA LYS A 375 -39.41 6.31 -16.64
C LYS A 375 -38.94 7.35 -17.66
N SER A 376 -37.96 8.15 -17.26
CA SER A 376 -37.25 9.07 -18.16
C SER A 376 -36.08 8.34 -18.82
N THR A 377 -35.68 8.84 -19.99
CA THR A 377 -34.57 8.29 -20.78
C THR A 377 -33.41 9.28 -20.78
N CYS A 378 -32.20 8.75 -20.65
CA CYS A 378 -30.95 9.46 -20.87
C CYS A 378 -30.22 8.87 -22.09
N ILE A 379 -29.50 9.72 -22.82
CA ILE A 379 -28.59 9.35 -23.91
C ILE A 379 -27.24 10.01 -23.70
N TRP A 380 -26.20 9.45 -24.31
CA TRP A 380 -24.95 10.18 -24.52
C TRP A 380 -25.17 11.33 -25.49
N GLY A 381 -24.44 12.42 -25.31
CA GLY A 381 -24.31 13.45 -26.34
C GLY A 381 -23.61 12.88 -27.59
N THR A 382 -24.25 12.97 -28.75
CA THR A 382 -23.75 12.34 -29.99
C THR A 382 -23.76 13.28 -31.18
N PHE A 383 -24.91 13.93 -31.41
CA PHE A 383 -25.07 14.86 -32.53
C PHE A 383 -25.52 16.23 -32.03
N ALA A 384 -24.83 17.27 -32.47
CA ALA A 384 -25.28 18.64 -32.28
C ALA A 384 -26.66 18.84 -32.91
N LEU A 385 -27.55 19.55 -32.20
CA LEU A 385 -28.92 19.75 -32.65
C LEU A 385 -28.97 20.69 -33.85
N SER A 386 -29.72 20.29 -34.89
CA SER A 386 -29.92 21.09 -36.09
C SER A 386 -30.68 22.38 -35.76
N THR A 387 -30.22 23.49 -36.36
CA THR A 387 -30.89 24.79 -36.31
C THR A 387 -31.73 25.06 -37.56
N GLU A 388 -31.76 24.10 -38.50
CA GLU A 388 -32.52 24.22 -39.73
C GLU A 388 -34.02 24.10 -39.48
N LEU A 389 -34.79 24.99 -40.11
CA LEU A 389 -36.24 25.02 -39.96
C LEU A 389 -36.87 23.76 -40.55
N GLY A 390 -37.60 22.99 -39.74
CA GLY A 390 -38.32 21.79 -40.17
C GLY A 390 -37.59 20.47 -39.91
N VAL A 391 -36.35 20.51 -39.39
CA VAL A 391 -35.64 19.31 -38.92
C VAL A 391 -36.13 18.95 -37.52
N THR A 392 -36.40 17.66 -37.30
CA THR A 392 -36.80 17.16 -35.97
C THR A 392 -35.54 16.89 -35.17
N ASN A 393 -35.49 17.38 -33.94
CA ASN A 393 -34.42 17.11 -32.98
C ASN A 393 -34.89 16.08 -31.94
N VAL A 394 -33.95 15.56 -31.14
CA VAL A 394 -34.29 14.78 -29.95
C VAL A 394 -35.25 15.60 -29.06
N ASN A 395 -36.16 14.94 -28.34
CA ASN A 395 -37.11 15.63 -27.47
C ASN A 395 -36.39 16.16 -26.22
N THR A 396 -36.68 17.39 -25.80
CA THR A 396 -36.13 17.99 -24.57
C THR A 396 -36.52 17.27 -23.28
N SER A 397 -37.47 16.32 -23.33
CA SER A 397 -37.75 15.41 -22.22
C SER A 397 -36.71 14.31 -22.03
N VAL A 398 -35.85 14.08 -23.03
CA VAL A 398 -34.70 13.16 -22.95
C VAL A 398 -33.55 13.91 -22.29
N LEU A 399 -32.93 13.27 -21.30
CA LEU A 399 -31.76 13.80 -20.60
C LEU A 399 -30.51 13.54 -21.43
N ILE A 400 -29.54 14.45 -21.38
CA ILE A 400 -28.27 14.31 -22.10
C ILE A 400 -27.15 14.09 -21.09
N GLN A 401 -26.34 13.05 -21.28
CA GLN A 401 -25.07 12.86 -20.59
C GLN A 401 -23.95 13.27 -21.56
N GLN A 402 -23.37 14.45 -21.34
CA GLN A 402 -22.35 14.99 -22.23
C GLN A 402 -20.97 14.42 -21.86
N TRP A 403 -20.21 13.96 -22.85
CA TRP A 403 -18.96 13.23 -22.61
C TRP A 403 -17.75 13.73 -23.40
N GLU A 404 -17.93 14.15 -24.66
CA GLU A 404 -16.80 14.61 -25.47
C GLU A 404 -17.13 15.96 -26.11
N ILE A 405 -16.37 16.99 -25.73
CA ILE A 405 -16.58 18.35 -26.23
C ILE A 405 -16.30 18.51 -27.73
N SER A 406 -15.53 17.59 -28.30
CA SER A 406 -15.22 17.58 -29.73
C SER A 406 -16.43 17.15 -30.58
N GLN A 407 -17.33 16.34 -30.02
CA GLN A 407 -18.55 15.85 -30.66
C GLN A 407 -19.68 16.87 -30.53
N ASP A 408 -19.91 17.38 -29.32
CA ASP A 408 -20.94 18.37 -29.03
C ASP A 408 -20.58 19.28 -27.85
N ASN A 409 -21.16 20.48 -27.85
CA ASN A 409 -20.95 21.43 -26.77
C ASN A 409 -22.09 21.37 -25.74
N GLY A 410 -21.80 20.85 -24.54
CA GLY A 410 -22.78 20.73 -23.45
C GLY A 410 -23.62 21.99 -23.19
N TYR A 411 -23.01 23.18 -23.29
CA TYR A 411 -23.71 24.44 -23.03
C TYR A 411 -24.51 24.94 -24.23
N PHE A 412 -23.89 25.10 -25.39
CA PHE A 412 -24.53 25.70 -26.57
C PHE A 412 -25.45 24.73 -27.31
N ASP A 413 -25.12 23.44 -27.35
CA ASP A 413 -25.89 22.45 -28.09
C ASP A 413 -27.04 21.87 -27.28
N PHE A 414 -26.99 21.93 -25.95
CA PHE A 414 -28.02 21.34 -25.10
C PHE A 414 -28.62 22.33 -24.09
N ILE A 415 -27.83 22.84 -23.13
CA ILE A 415 -28.38 23.68 -22.04
C ILE A 415 -29.10 24.93 -22.61
N LYS A 416 -28.50 25.64 -23.57
CA LYS A 416 -29.12 26.80 -24.22
C LYS A 416 -30.38 26.48 -25.02
N LYS A 417 -30.54 25.22 -25.42
CA LYS A 417 -31.70 24.71 -26.18
C LYS A 417 -32.73 24.03 -25.25
N GLY A 418 -32.56 24.13 -23.93
CA GLY A 418 -33.57 23.75 -22.94
C GLY A 418 -33.47 22.33 -22.38
N TYR A 419 -32.35 21.64 -22.63
CA TYR A 419 -32.12 20.30 -22.10
C TYR A 419 -31.59 20.33 -20.67
N GLN A 420 -31.84 19.25 -19.94
CA GLN A 420 -31.14 18.93 -18.70
C GLN A 420 -29.92 18.08 -19.06
N VAL A 421 -28.75 18.45 -18.53
CA VAL A 421 -27.47 17.85 -18.92
C VAL A 421 -26.73 17.35 -17.68
N LEU A 422 -26.34 16.07 -17.73
CA LEU A 422 -25.42 15.44 -16.81
C LEU A 422 -24.01 15.55 -17.39
N ASN A 423 -23.05 15.98 -16.58
CA ASN A 423 -21.67 16.10 -17.01
C ASN A 423 -20.96 14.74 -16.85
N SER A 424 -20.29 14.28 -17.89
CA SER A 424 -19.34 13.17 -17.87
C SER A 424 -18.19 13.46 -18.83
N ASP A 425 -17.78 14.72 -18.91
CA ASP A 425 -16.74 15.14 -19.85
C ASP A 425 -15.43 14.33 -19.68
N ASP A 426 -14.69 14.22 -20.77
CA ASP A 426 -13.47 13.41 -20.92
C ASP A 426 -12.33 13.78 -19.96
N PHE A 427 -12.43 14.88 -19.23
CA PHE A 427 -11.49 15.26 -18.18
C PHE A 427 -11.49 14.30 -16.99
N PHE A 428 -12.57 13.55 -16.76
CA PHE A 428 -12.63 12.48 -15.76
C PHE A 428 -13.00 11.11 -16.36
N TYR A 429 -12.72 10.93 -17.66
CA TYR A 429 -12.71 9.61 -18.30
C TYR A 429 -11.48 8.83 -17.88
N LEU A 430 -11.70 7.58 -17.50
CA LEU A 430 -10.66 6.62 -17.18
C LEU A 430 -10.84 5.39 -18.07
N ASP A 431 -9.73 4.82 -18.52
CA ASP A 431 -9.72 3.54 -19.23
C ASP A 431 -8.76 2.59 -18.52
N LEU A 432 -9.24 1.38 -18.25
CA LEU A 432 -8.55 0.43 -17.41
C LEU A 432 -7.29 -0.09 -18.11
N LYS A 433 -6.16 0.01 -17.40
CA LYS A 433 -4.77 -0.33 -17.83
C LYS A 433 -4.15 0.62 -18.83
N HIS A 434 -4.81 0.88 -19.95
CA HIS A 434 -4.22 1.62 -21.05
C HIS A 434 -5.31 2.29 -21.86
N SER A 435 -5.00 3.45 -22.43
CA SER A 435 -5.89 4.18 -23.32
C SER A 435 -5.11 4.62 -24.55
N GLU A 436 -5.66 4.40 -25.76
CA GLU A 436 -5.13 5.06 -26.97
C GLU A 436 -5.49 6.56 -26.99
N GLY A 437 -6.62 6.94 -26.38
CA GLY A 437 -7.09 8.33 -26.27
C GLY A 437 -6.35 9.17 -25.23
N GLY A 438 -5.38 8.59 -24.51
CA GLY A 438 -4.61 9.29 -23.48
C GLY A 438 -5.37 9.50 -22.17
N TYR A 439 -6.46 8.76 -21.94
CA TYR A 439 -7.19 8.82 -20.67
C TYR A 439 -6.33 8.30 -19.50
N PRO A 440 -6.35 8.98 -18.35
CA PRO A 440 -5.50 8.62 -17.22
C PRO A 440 -5.92 7.30 -16.58
N PRO A 441 -4.97 6.55 -15.99
CA PRO A 441 -5.24 5.25 -15.36
C PRO A 441 -5.88 5.36 -13.96
N ALA A 442 -6.10 6.58 -13.47
CA ALA A 442 -6.74 6.87 -12.19
C ALA A 442 -7.25 8.32 -12.15
N VAL A 443 -8.19 8.62 -11.25
CA VAL A 443 -8.68 9.99 -11.04
C VAL A 443 -7.54 10.88 -10.52
N ASP A 444 -7.24 11.95 -11.26
CA ASP A 444 -6.17 12.89 -10.92
C ASP A 444 -6.64 13.94 -9.90
N LEU A 445 -6.02 13.95 -8.71
CA LEU A 445 -6.31 14.92 -7.66
C LEU A 445 -6.00 16.36 -8.07
N GLN A 446 -5.03 16.59 -8.95
CA GLN A 446 -4.73 17.94 -9.44
C GLN A 446 -5.91 18.47 -10.27
N ARG A 447 -6.52 17.62 -11.11
CA ARG A 447 -7.75 17.96 -11.83
C ARG A 447 -8.90 18.29 -10.88
N VAL A 448 -9.05 17.56 -9.78
CA VAL A 448 -10.13 17.81 -8.81
C VAL A 448 -9.93 19.14 -8.06
N PHE A 449 -8.74 19.42 -7.53
CA PHE A 449 -8.52 20.58 -6.66
C PHE A 449 -8.09 21.85 -7.39
N PHE A 450 -7.60 21.75 -8.63
CA PHE A 450 -7.05 22.87 -9.41
C PHE A 450 -7.48 22.86 -10.89
N GLY A 451 -8.45 22.02 -11.27
CA GLY A 451 -8.88 21.86 -12.67
C GLY A 451 -9.83 22.92 -13.19
N ALA A 452 -10.28 23.88 -12.38
CA ALA A 452 -11.05 25.00 -12.90
C ALA A 452 -10.16 25.98 -13.68
N LEU A 453 -10.76 26.68 -14.65
CA LEU A 453 -10.07 27.62 -15.54
C LEU A 453 -9.42 28.81 -14.81
N ASP A 454 -9.85 29.13 -13.60
CA ASP A 454 -9.26 30.16 -12.74
C ASP A 454 -8.17 29.62 -11.79
N GLY A 455 -7.80 28.34 -11.92
CA GLY A 455 -6.88 27.62 -11.04
C GLY A 455 -7.52 27.13 -9.73
N GLY A 456 -8.84 27.29 -9.58
CA GLY A 456 -9.61 26.79 -8.45
C GLY A 456 -10.02 25.32 -8.59
N PRO A 457 -10.81 24.80 -7.63
CA PRO A 457 -11.31 23.45 -7.67
C PRO A 457 -12.34 23.23 -8.78
N TYR A 458 -12.37 22.03 -9.34
CA TYR A 458 -13.39 21.61 -10.29
C TYR A 458 -14.81 21.73 -9.70
N ALA A 459 -15.79 21.98 -10.58
CA ALA A 459 -17.21 21.94 -10.27
C ALA A 459 -17.99 21.32 -11.45
N PRO A 460 -19.08 20.55 -11.21
CA PRO A 460 -19.89 19.91 -12.25
C PRO A 460 -20.39 20.81 -13.39
N ASN A 461 -20.45 22.14 -13.22
CA ASN A 461 -20.83 23.06 -14.30
C ASN A 461 -19.72 23.30 -15.33
N ILE A 462 -18.52 22.75 -15.14
CA ILE A 462 -17.39 22.87 -16.06
C ILE A 462 -17.40 21.68 -17.02
N PHE A 463 -17.89 21.92 -18.24
CA PHE A 463 -17.90 20.99 -19.37
C PHE A 463 -16.72 21.21 -20.32
N ASP A 464 -16.07 22.38 -20.25
CA ASP A 464 -14.89 22.75 -21.04
C ASP A 464 -13.80 23.33 -20.14
N HIS A 465 -12.67 22.64 -20.04
CA HIS A 465 -11.52 23.03 -19.21
C HIS A 465 -10.54 23.95 -19.93
N SER A 466 -10.82 24.30 -21.19
CA SER A 466 -9.99 25.14 -22.04
C SER A 466 -10.65 26.50 -22.35
N ASN A 467 -11.98 26.60 -22.28
CA ASN A 467 -12.72 27.80 -22.61
C ASN A 467 -13.90 28.08 -21.67
N ALA A 468 -13.79 29.16 -20.88
CA ALA A 468 -14.81 29.57 -19.91
C ALA A 468 -16.18 29.89 -20.54
N THR A 469 -16.22 30.33 -21.80
CA THR A 469 -17.50 30.70 -22.46
C THR A 469 -18.38 29.51 -22.78
N ASN A 470 -17.80 28.31 -22.78
CA ASN A 470 -18.47 27.05 -23.07
C ASN A 470 -19.10 26.42 -21.81
N ASN A 471 -19.02 27.09 -20.67
CA ASN A 471 -19.54 26.60 -19.40
C ASN A 471 -20.77 27.40 -18.96
N PRO A 472 -21.86 26.74 -18.50
CA PRO A 472 -22.96 27.42 -17.84
C PRO A 472 -22.53 28.05 -16.52
N ALA A 473 -23.39 28.94 -15.99
CA ALA A 473 -23.19 29.49 -14.66
C ALA A 473 -23.18 28.36 -13.59
N HIS A 474 -22.42 28.55 -12.52
CA HIS A 474 -22.29 27.57 -11.44
C HIS A 474 -23.63 27.15 -10.80
N ASN A 475 -24.63 28.04 -10.85
CA ASN A 475 -25.98 27.84 -10.33
C ASN A 475 -27.03 27.59 -11.43
N ASP A 476 -26.62 27.19 -12.64
CA ASP A 476 -27.56 26.88 -13.72
C ASP A 476 -28.35 25.60 -13.38
N PRO A 477 -29.70 25.67 -13.32
CA PRO A 477 -30.52 24.53 -12.90
C PRO A 477 -30.52 23.39 -13.93
N SER A 478 -30.05 23.62 -15.15
CA SER A 478 -29.98 22.57 -16.18
C SER A 478 -28.80 21.62 -16.02
N VAL A 479 -27.86 21.92 -15.12
CA VAL A 479 -26.77 21.01 -14.77
C VAL A 479 -27.27 20.03 -13.70
N LEU A 480 -27.38 18.76 -14.07
CA LEU A 480 -27.88 17.70 -13.17
C LEU A 480 -26.82 17.28 -12.14
N GLY A 481 -25.55 17.32 -12.53
CA GLY A 481 -24.40 16.94 -11.72
C GLY A 481 -23.27 16.37 -12.57
N GLN A 482 -22.48 15.46 -12.02
CA GLN A 482 -21.36 14.84 -12.74
C GLN A 482 -21.11 13.38 -12.33
N LEU A 483 -20.78 12.53 -13.30
CA LEU A 483 -20.29 11.16 -13.10
C LEU A 483 -18.88 10.99 -13.70
N CYS A 484 -17.96 10.42 -12.93
CA CYS A 484 -16.69 9.90 -13.44
C CYS A 484 -16.93 8.59 -14.20
N VAL A 485 -16.26 8.38 -15.34
CA VAL A 485 -16.53 7.21 -16.21
C VAL A 485 -15.33 6.28 -16.25
N VAL A 486 -15.57 4.98 -16.09
CA VAL A 486 -14.54 3.94 -16.13
C VAL A 486 -14.84 2.93 -17.24
N TRP A 487 -14.09 3.03 -18.32
CA TRP A 487 -14.16 2.16 -19.49
C TRP A 487 -13.21 0.96 -19.39
N ASN A 488 -13.51 -0.09 -20.17
CA ASN A 488 -12.74 -1.33 -20.26
C ASN A 488 -12.42 -1.67 -21.73
N ASP A 489 -11.82 -0.72 -22.47
CA ASP A 489 -11.66 -0.79 -23.93
C ASP A 489 -10.84 -1.99 -24.40
N TRP A 490 -9.83 -2.37 -23.59
CA TRP A 490 -8.95 -3.50 -23.86
C TRP A 490 -9.55 -4.87 -23.52
N GLY A 491 -10.80 -4.89 -23.05
CA GLY A 491 -11.60 -6.09 -22.92
C GLY A 491 -11.41 -6.89 -21.63
N PRO A 492 -12.08 -8.05 -21.55
CA PRO A 492 -12.32 -8.73 -20.28
C PRO A 492 -11.07 -9.37 -19.66
N ASN A 493 -10.00 -9.57 -20.44
CA ASN A 493 -8.76 -10.21 -19.98
C ASN A 493 -7.65 -9.21 -19.61
N ALA A 494 -7.83 -7.93 -19.91
CA ALA A 494 -6.83 -6.89 -19.68
C ALA A 494 -6.55 -6.64 -18.19
N SER A 495 -7.51 -6.92 -17.30
CA SER A 495 -7.46 -6.55 -15.90
C SER A 495 -8.21 -7.52 -14.99
N THR A 496 -7.95 -7.44 -13.68
CA THR A 496 -8.83 -8.05 -12.67
C THR A 496 -9.96 -7.10 -12.27
N CYS A 497 -11.06 -7.64 -11.71
CA CYS A 497 -12.21 -6.83 -11.29
C CYS A 497 -11.81 -5.73 -10.29
N ASN A 498 -10.90 -6.05 -9.37
CA ASN A 498 -10.49 -5.12 -8.33
C ASN A 498 -9.73 -3.91 -8.87
N GLU A 499 -9.08 -4.02 -10.04
CA GLU A 499 -8.31 -2.90 -10.58
C GLU A 499 -9.18 -1.69 -10.95
N ALA A 500 -10.43 -1.91 -11.35
CA ALA A 500 -11.38 -0.82 -11.59
C ALA A 500 -11.63 0.01 -10.32
N TYR A 501 -11.76 -0.64 -9.16
CA TYR A 501 -11.83 0.07 -7.87
C TYR A 501 -10.55 0.89 -7.62
N TRP A 502 -9.37 0.34 -7.92
CA TRP A 502 -8.10 1.04 -7.68
C TRP A 502 -7.91 2.28 -8.54
N MET A 503 -8.52 2.35 -9.73
CA MET A 503 -8.50 3.58 -10.56
C MET A 503 -9.22 4.74 -9.87
N VAL A 504 -10.30 4.45 -9.17
CA VAL A 504 -11.18 5.47 -8.57
C VAL A 504 -10.93 5.66 -7.08
N ARG A 505 -10.31 4.68 -6.41
CA ARG A 505 -10.13 4.62 -4.96
C ARG A 505 -9.62 5.94 -4.38
N ASP A 506 -8.55 6.49 -4.95
CA ASP A 506 -7.81 7.60 -4.33
C ASP A 506 -8.37 8.98 -4.72
N GLY A 507 -9.10 9.11 -5.82
CA GLY A 507 -9.54 10.42 -6.34
C GLY A 507 -11.04 10.64 -6.45
N LEU A 508 -11.85 9.58 -6.62
CA LEU A 508 -13.31 9.71 -6.79
C LEU A 508 -13.99 10.38 -5.58
N LEU A 509 -13.39 10.24 -4.40
CA LEU A 509 -13.87 10.83 -3.15
C LEU A 509 -13.60 12.33 -3.08
N ALA A 510 -12.42 12.76 -3.53
CA ALA A 510 -12.12 14.16 -3.67
C ALA A 510 -13.11 14.81 -4.64
N LEU A 511 -13.41 14.11 -5.74
CA LEU A 511 -14.43 14.52 -6.69
C LEU A 511 -15.82 14.55 -6.04
N GLY A 512 -16.15 13.57 -5.18
CA GLY A 512 -17.36 13.56 -4.37
C GLY A 512 -17.53 14.77 -3.47
N ASP A 513 -16.44 15.30 -2.88
CA ASP A 513 -16.47 16.58 -2.15
C ASP A 513 -16.93 17.74 -3.07
N LYS A 514 -16.38 17.81 -4.29
CA LYS A 514 -16.72 18.86 -5.26
C LYS A 514 -18.12 18.71 -5.86
N GLN A 515 -18.52 17.48 -6.17
CA GLN A 515 -19.89 17.13 -6.59
C GLN A 515 -20.95 17.47 -5.53
N TRP A 516 -20.59 17.41 -4.24
CA TRP A 516 -21.47 17.84 -3.15
C TRP A 516 -21.43 19.35 -2.90
N GLY A 517 -20.43 20.07 -3.41
CA GLY A 517 -20.23 21.50 -3.12
C GLY A 517 -19.42 21.78 -1.85
N GLY A 518 -18.63 20.79 -1.41
CA GLY A 518 -17.67 20.92 -0.33
C GLY A 518 -16.47 21.80 -0.70
N LYS A 519 -15.74 22.24 0.33
CA LYS A 519 -14.62 23.19 0.28
C LYS A 519 -13.31 22.58 0.76
N LEU A 520 -13.21 21.25 0.77
CA LEU A 520 -12.01 20.58 1.23
C LEU A 520 -10.81 21.01 0.37
N THR A 521 -9.68 21.31 1.02
CA THR A 521 -8.41 21.56 0.33
C THR A 521 -7.63 20.26 0.13
N LEU A 522 -6.66 20.24 -0.80
CA LEU A 522 -5.82 19.06 -1.04
C LEU A 522 -5.06 18.60 0.24
N PRO A 523 -4.40 19.47 1.02
CA PRO A 523 -3.74 19.04 2.25
C PRO A 523 -4.70 18.47 3.30
N GLU A 524 -5.92 19.01 3.41
CA GLU A 524 -6.93 18.46 4.31
C GLU A 524 -7.39 17.09 3.83
N TYR A 525 -7.64 16.92 2.52
CA TYR A 525 -7.97 15.64 1.91
C TYR A 525 -6.91 14.58 2.20
N GLU A 526 -5.64 14.87 1.92
CA GLU A 526 -4.51 13.97 2.18
C GLU A 526 -4.41 13.59 3.67
N SER A 527 -4.85 14.47 4.58
CA SER A 527 -4.84 14.20 6.02
C SER A 527 -5.99 13.30 6.51
N VAL A 528 -7.16 13.33 5.85
CA VAL A 528 -8.36 12.62 6.31
C VAL A 528 -8.68 11.38 5.48
N PHE A 529 -8.40 11.38 4.18
CA PHE A 529 -8.70 10.29 3.26
C PHE A 529 -8.16 8.94 3.75
N PRO A 530 -6.88 8.78 4.15
CA PRO A 530 -6.35 7.48 4.56
C PRO A 530 -7.08 6.87 5.76
N LYS A 531 -7.65 7.71 6.65
CA LYS A 531 -8.41 7.25 7.82
C LYS A 531 -9.82 6.81 7.42
N LEU A 532 -10.49 7.61 6.59
CA LEU A 532 -11.85 7.37 6.12
C LEU A 532 -11.92 6.17 5.18
N GLN A 533 -11.07 6.15 4.16
CA GLN A 533 -10.99 5.08 3.17
C GLN A 533 -10.69 3.72 3.84
N ALA A 534 -9.92 3.73 4.93
CA ALA A 534 -9.60 2.52 5.68
C ALA A 534 -10.77 1.88 6.44
N THR A 535 -11.85 2.61 6.65
CA THR A 535 -12.92 2.27 7.61
C THR A 535 -14.31 2.38 7.01
N VAL A 536 -14.41 2.50 5.68
CA VAL A 536 -15.68 2.54 4.96
C VAL A 536 -16.49 1.26 5.28
N PRO A 537 -17.68 1.38 5.89
CA PRO A 537 -18.44 0.24 6.34
C PRO A 537 -19.12 -0.50 5.18
N GLY A 538 -19.35 -1.80 5.34
CA GLY A 538 -20.12 -2.60 4.37
C GLY A 538 -19.38 -3.00 3.11
N GLN A 539 -18.05 -2.86 3.07
CA GLN A 539 -17.20 -3.30 1.97
C GLN A 539 -15.82 -3.75 2.45
N ASN A 540 -15.11 -4.54 1.63
CA ASN A 540 -13.68 -4.79 1.76
C ASN A 540 -12.97 -4.86 0.39
N LEU A 541 -13.13 -3.82 -0.43
CA LEU A 541 -12.57 -3.70 -1.79
C LEU A 541 -11.03 -3.78 -1.81
N ASP A 542 -10.35 -3.27 -0.78
CA ASP A 542 -8.89 -3.43 -0.61
C ASP A 542 -8.47 -4.84 -0.17
N ARG A 543 -9.42 -5.72 0.15
CA ARG A 543 -9.16 -7.07 0.72
C ARG A 543 -8.20 -6.99 1.91
N ARG A 544 -8.49 -6.05 2.82
CA ARG A 544 -7.73 -5.87 4.07
C ARG A 544 -8.00 -7.01 5.01
N ILE A 545 -6.97 -7.36 5.76
CA ILE A 545 -7.03 -8.35 6.82
C ILE A 545 -6.50 -7.67 8.08
N ALA A 546 -7.30 -7.68 9.13
CA ALA A 546 -6.85 -7.17 10.42
C ALA A 546 -5.61 -7.96 10.87
N SER A 547 -4.56 -7.28 11.29
CA SER A 547 -3.36 -7.96 11.79
C SER A 547 -2.79 -7.18 12.95
N LYS A 548 -2.33 -7.91 13.96
CA LYS A 548 -1.62 -7.40 15.14
C LYS A 548 -0.11 -7.26 14.88
N THR A 549 0.40 -7.90 13.83
CA THR A 549 1.82 -7.89 13.46
C THR A 549 1.98 -7.65 11.96
N SER A 550 3.22 -7.49 11.48
CA SER A 550 3.51 -7.42 10.04
C SER A 550 3.30 -8.74 9.31
N THR A 551 3.20 -9.86 10.03
CA THR A 551 2.89 -11.18 9.47
C THR A 551 1.42 -11.50 9.70
N ILE A 552 0.64 -11.62 8.63
CA ILE A 552 -0.80 -11.90 8.73
C ILE A 552 -1.03 -13.33 9.23
N LEU A 553 -0.29 -14.29 8.69
CA LEU A 553 -0.48 -15.72 8.94
C LEU A 553 0.85 -16.47 8.83
N HIS A 554 1.10 -17.40 9.75
CA HIS A 554 2.28 -18.27 9.71
C HIS A 554 1.97 -19.66 10.28
N TYR A 555 2.12 -20.71 9.45
CA TYR A 555 1.96 -22.11 9.86
C TYR A 555 3.29 -22.83 9.78
N THR A 556 3.79 -23.37 10.90
CA THR A 556 5.05 -24.14 10.96
C THR A 556 4.85 -25.64 10.71
N PHE A 557 3.59 -26.11 10.74
CA PHE A 557 3.22 -27.52 10.63
C PHE A 557 3.90 -28.43 11.68
N ASP A 558 4.23 -27.90 12.85
CA ASP A 558 4.77 -28.69 13.97
C ASP A 558 3.70 -29.66 14.52
N GLU A 559 4.11 -30.87 14.90
CA GLU A 559 3.20 -31.95 15.30
C GLU A 559 2.52 -31.74 16.67
N GLY A 560 2.95 -30.73 17.44
CA GLY A 560 2.70 -30.61 18.88
C GLY A 560 1.28 -30.28 19.35
N ILE A 561 0.27 -30.18 18.49
CA ILE A 561 -1.14 -29.86 18.87
C ILE A 561 -2.19 -30.78 18.19
N LEU A 562 -1.78 -31.76 17.38
CA LEU A 562 -2.70 -32.51 16.50
C LEU A 562 -3.40 -33.72 17.15
N GLU A 563 -3.18 -34.00 18.43
CA GLU A 563 -3.75 -35.19 19.09
C GLU A 563 -5.24 -35.07 19.46
N LEU A 564 -5.87 -33.89 19.35
CA LEU A 564 -7.26 -33.67 19.76
C LEU A 564 -8.19 -33.04 18.71
N LEU A 565 -7.69 -32.26 17.74
CA LEU A 565 -8.49 -31.61 16.68
C LEU A 565 -7.67 -31.46 15.37
N PRO A 566 -8.30 -31.51 14.18
CA PRO A 566 -7.63 -31.32 12.87
C PRO A 566 -7.31 -29.84 12.60
N ILE A 567 -6.67 -29.16 13.56
CA ILE A 567 -6.39 -27.72 13.53
C ILE A 567 -4.89 -27.50 13.42
N VAL A 568 -4.48 -26.62 12.52
CA VAL A 568 -3.11 -26.12 12.37
C VAL A 568 -3.02 -24.73 13.02
N PRO A 569 -2.28 -24.58 14.13
CA PRO A 569 -2.15 -23.30 14.83
C PRO A 569 -1.42 -22.26 13.98
N ASP A 570 -1.96 -21.04 13.95
CA ASP A 570 -1.28 -19.87 13.42
C ASP A 570 -0.35 -19.26 14.48
N VAL A 571 0.94 -19.22 14.20
CA VAL A 571 1.97 -18.69 15.10
C VAL A 571 2.31 -17.21 14.86
N SER A 572 1.59 -16.52 13.95
CA SER A 572 1.82 -15.09 13.65
C SER A 572 1.42 -14.13 14.79
N GLY A 573 0.68 -14.62 15.79
CA GLY A 573 0.05 -13.83 16.84
C GLY A 573 -1.40 -13.41 16.55
N ASN A 574 -1.88 -13.62 15.33
CA ASN A 574 -3.25 -13.27 14.92
C ASN A 574 -4.30 -14.33 15.25
N LYS A 575 -3.86 -15.60 15.40
CA LYS A 575 -4.72 -16.76 15.72
C LYS A 575 -5.67 -17.12 14.57
N TYR A 576 -5.26 -16.90 13.33
CA TYR A 576 -5.97 -17.38 12.15
C TYR A 576 -5.72 -18.88 11.93
N ASN A 577 -6.07 -19.71 12.91
CA ASN A 577 -5.81 -21.15 12.87
C ASN A 577 -6.51 -21.81 11.66
N GLY A 578 -5.82 -22.72 10.98
CA GLY A 578 -6.36 -23.45 9.84
C GLY A 578 -7.00 -24.78 10.22
N ALA A 579 -7.92 -25.28 9.41
CA ALA A 579 -8.57 -26.58 9.57
C ALA A 579 -8.20 -27.53 8.42
N LEU A 580 -7.86 -28.78 8.73
CA LEU A 580 -7.52 -29.81 7.73
C LEU A 580 -8.78 -30.50 7.21
N HIS A 581 -8.88 -30.65 5.89
CA HIS A 581 -9.99 -31.30 5.20
C HIS A 581 -9.51 -32.33 4.18
N GLY A 582 -10.43 -33.16 3.67
CA GLY A 582 -10.18 -34.03 2.49
C GLY A 582 -9.06 -35.07 2.64
N GLY A 583 -8.65 -35.39 3.87
CA GLY A 583 -7.53 -36.30 4.14
C GLY A 583 -6.15 -35.64 4.18
N ALA A 584 -6.08 -34.29 4.19
CA ALA A 584 -4.86 -33.56 4.50
C ALA A 584 -4.36 -33.89 5.91
N LYS A 585 -3.04 -34.03 6.06
CA LYS A 585 -2.41 -34.39 7.34
C LYS A 585 -1.14 -33.60 7.54
N VAL A 586 -0.85 -33.23 8.78
CA VAL A 586 0.45 -32.68 9.15
C VAL A 586 1.29 -33.79 9.79
N ARG A 587 2.52 -33.97 9.32
CA ARG A 587 3.50 -34.93 9.87
C ARG A 587 4.92 -34.46 9.56
N ASN A 588 5.88 -34.73 10.42
CA ASN A 588 7.30 -34.38 10.30
C ASN A 588 7.53 -32.90 9.89
N GLY A 589 6.76 -31.94 10.41
CA GLY A 589 6.90 -30.52 10.04
C GLY A 589 6.34 -30.16 8.66
N MET A 590 5.50 -31.01 8.07
CA MET A 590 4.99 -30.84 6.70
C MET A 590 3.49 -31.10 6.61
N LEU A 591 2.82 -30.32 5.76
CA LEU A 591 1.47 -30.57 5.28
C LEU A 591 1.52 -31.53 4.09
N TYR A 592 0.89 -32.70 4.24
CA TYR A 592 0.72 -33.71 3.21
C TYR A 592 -0.65 -33.59 2.55
N LEU A 593 -0.66 -33.51 1.21
CA LEU A 593 -1.87 -33.39 0.40
C LEU A 593 -1.94 -34.56 -0.59
N ASN A 594 -3.08 -35.25 -0.58
CA ASN A 594 -3.32 -36.51 -1.29
C ASN A 594 -4.13 -36.34 -2.59
N GLY A 595 -4.17 -35.13 -3.17
CA GLY A 595 -5.03 -34.81 -4.30
C GLY A 595 -6.39 -34.22 -3.93
N ASN A 596 -7.01 -34.60 -2.82
CA ASN A 596 -8.31 -34.06 -2.37
C ASN A 596 -8.23 -33.25 -1.07
N GLY A 597 -7.16 -33.43 -0.30
CA GLY A 597 -6.94 -32.72 0.94
C GLY A 597 -6.57 -31.26 0.72
N TYR A 598 -6.94 -30.42 1.68
CA TYR A 598 -6.56 -29.01 1.76
C TYR A 598 -6.53 -28.53 3.21
N LEU A 599 -5.82 -27.43 3.46
CA LEU A 599 -5.88 -26.66 4.70
C LEU A 599 -6.71 -25.39 4.46
N GLN A 600 -7.79 -25.23 5.21
CA GLN A 600 -8.71 -24.10 5.15
C GLN A 600 -8.32 -23.07 6.21
N THR A 601 -8.09 -21.82 5.81
CA THR A 601 -7.89 -20.70 6.73
C THR A 601 -9.24 -19.97 6.95
N PRO A 602 -9.37 -19.15 8.01
CA PRO A 602 -10.56 -18.31 8.20
C PRO A 602 -10.54 -17.04 7.34
N LEU A 603 -9.58 -16.91 6.42
CA LEU A 603 -9.36 -15.72 5.59
C LEU A 603 -9.91 -15.93 4.17
N GLY A 604 -10.10 -14.82 3.45
CA GLY A 604 -10.45 -14.83 2.02
C GLY A 604 -9.20 -14.59 1.17
N SER A 605 -9.14 -13.42 0.52
CA SER A 605 -7.96 -12.94 -0.19
C SER A 605 -7.28 -11.81 0.57
N LYS A 606 -6.00 -11.56 0.26
CA LYS A 606 -5.27 -10.37 0.71
C LYS A 606 -4.98 -9.47 -0.49
N GLY A 607 -5.37 -8.20 -0.42
CA GLY A 607 -5.12 -7.22 -1.49
C GLY A 607 -3.66 -6.79 -1.58
N ARG A 608 -3.37 -5.82 -2.45
CA ARG A 608 -2.03 -5.31 -2.81
C ARG A 608 -1.07 -5.13 -1.62
N ASN A 609 0.23 -5.16 -1.90
CA ASN A 609 1.32 -5.06 -0.90
C ASN A 609 1.30 -6.26 0.06
N TYR A 610 1.72 -7.41 -0.44
CA TYR A 610 1.83 -8.66 0.33
C TYR A 610 3.02 -9.50 -0.15
N THR A 611 3.45 -10.42 0.72
CA THR A 611 4.38 -11.50 0.41
C THR A 611 3.77 -12.81 0.91
N LEU A 612 3.54 -13.76 0.00
CA LEU A 612 3.13 -15.13 0.30
C LEU A 612 4.32 -16.06 0.04
N SER A 613 4.84 -16.70 1.09
CA SER A 613 6.04 -17.53 1.03
C SER A 613 5.79 -18.94 1.58
N PHE A 614 6.27 -19.96 0.87
CA PHE A 614 6.12 -21.37 1.25
C PHE A 614 7.15 -22.25 0.54
N SER A 615 7.43 -23.43 1.07
CA SER A 615 8.21 -24.47 0.38
C SER A 615 7.27 -25.58 -0.07
N VAL A 616 7.43 -26.05 -1.31
CA VAL A 616 6.58 -27.09 -1.90
C VAL A 616 7.40 -28.16 -2.61
N MET A 617 6.92 -29.40 -2.56
CA MET A 617 7.48 -30.54 -3.29
C MET A 617 6.36 -31.33 -3.98
N PRO A 618 6.19 -31.19 -5.31
CA PRO A 618 5.32 -32.04 -6.11
C PRO A 618 5.71 -33.51 -6.00
N THR A 619 4.77 -34.41 -5.71
CA THR A 619 5.03 -35.87 -5.62
C THR A 619 4.46 -36.65 -6.81
N SER A 620 3.62 -36.00 -7.62
CA SER A 620 3.09 -36.52 -8.89
C SER A 620 3.71 -35.82 -10.10
N SER A 621 3.66 -36.49 -11.26
CA SER A 621 3.99 -35.92 -12.57
C SER A 621 2.75 -35.44 -13.34
N ALA A 622 1.56 -35.51 -12.75
CA ALA A 622 0.37 -34.94 -13.35
C ALA A 622 0.55 -33.42 -13.51
N LEU A 623 0.02 -32.88 -14.60
CA LEU A 623 -0.01 -31.44 -14.85
C LEU A 623 -1.31 -30.91 -14.24
N GLY A 624 -1.27 -29.77 -13.54
CA GLY A 624 -2.45 -29.20 -12.91
C GLY A 624 -2.52 -29.43 -11.41
N GLY A 625 -3.04 -28.43 -10.69
CA GLY A 625 -3.19 -28.49 -9.24
C GLY A 625 -3.30 -27.12 -8.61
N VAL A 626 -4.14 -26.98 -7.59
CA VAL A 626 -4.26 -25.73 -6.83
C VAL A 626 -3.25 -25.74 -5.70
N LEU A 627 -2.29 -24.80 -5.73
CA LEU A 627 -1.40 -24.55 -4.61
C LEU A 627 -2.14 -23.73 -3.54
N PHE A 628 -2.85 -22.70 -4.01
CA PHE A 628 -3.67 -21.83 -3.17
C PHE A 628 -4.93 -21.40 -3.91
N SER A 629 -6.05 -21.23 -3.22
CA SER A 629 -7.25 -20.61 -3.77
C SER A 629 -7.89 -19.63 -2.79
N GLY A 630 -8.56 -18.62 -3.33
CA GLY A 630 -9.38 -17.65 -2.63
C GLY A 630 -10.55 -17.19 -3.50
N PRO A 631 -11.40 -16.30 -2.97
CA PRO A 631 -12.55 -15.78 -3.72
C PRO A 631 -12.16 -14.93 -4.95
N ASP A 632 -11.04 -14.20 -4.90
CA ASP A 632 -10.63 -13.29 -5.99
C ASP A 632 -9.63 -13.92 -6.98
N SER A 633 -8.88 -14.93 -6.53
CA SER A 633 -7.83 -15.55 -7.33
C SER A 633 -7.50 -16.98 -6.92
N SER A 634 -6.67 -17.66 -7.70
CA SER A 634 -6.05 -18.95 -7.36
C SER A 634 -4.63 -19.02 -7.90
N PHE A 635 -3.75 -19.75 -7.22
CA PHE A 635 -2.37 -20.01 -7.65
C PHE A 635 -2.19 -21.49 -7.96
N LEU A 636 -1.82 -21.79 -9.21
CA LEU A 636 -1.84 -23.13 -9.77
C LEU A 636 -0.44 -23.62 -10.15
N ASN A 637 -0.21 -24.92 -9.94
CA ASN A 637 0.93 -25.66 -10.48
C ASN A 637 0.56 -26.28 -11.84
N GLY A 638 0.43 -25.43 -12.85
CA GLY A 638 -0.08 -25.84 -14.15
C GLY A 638 -1.61 -25.93 -14.20
N ASN A 639 -2.15 -26.21 -15.39
CA ASN A 639 -3.60 -26.26 -15.65
C ASN A 639 -4.05 -27.55 -16.37
N GLY A 640 -3.26 -28.63 -16.29
CA GLY A 640 -3.54 -29.88 -16.99
C GLY A 640 -2.87 -30.02 -18.36
N THR A 641 -2.65 -28.90 -19.07
CA THR A 641 -1.99 -28.90 -20.38
C THR A 641 -0.61 -28.23 -20.34
N SER A 642 -0.39 -27.33 -19.39
CA SER A 642 0.89 -26.65 -19.13
C SER A 642 1.40 -26.98 -17.74
N SER A 643 2.73 -27.05 -17.58
CA SER A 643 3.44 -27.16 -16.30
C SER A 643 3.81 -25.80 -15.68
N LYS A 644 3.54 -24.71 -16.40
CA LYS A 644 3.86 -23.35 -15.96
C LYS A 644 3.06 -22.98 -14.70
N LEU A 645 3.73 -22.36 -13.73
CA LEU A 645 3.06 -21.70 -12.62
C LEU A 645 2.17 -20.58 -13.16
N MET A 646 0.97 -20.42 -12.60
CA MET A 646 0.05 -19.38 -13.04
C MET A 646 -0.86 -18.92 -11.93
N LEU A 647 -1.12 -17.61 -11.89
CA LEU A 647 -2.22 -17.06 -11.13
C LEU A 647 -3.46 -17.02 -12.01
N VAL A 648 -4.63 -17.24 -11.43
CA VAL A 648 -5.92 -17.18 -12.12
C VAL A 648 -6.80 -16.20 -11.38
N SER A 649 -7.36 -15.21 -12.07
CA SER A 649 -8.35 -14.27 -11.52
C SER A 649 -9.44 -14.03 -12.57
N GLY A 650 -10.71 -13.97 -12.16
CA GLY A 650 -11.83 -13.79 -13.10
C GLY A 650 -11.95 -14.88 -14.18
N ASN A 651 -11.45 -16.10 -13.88
CA ASN A 651 -11.26 -17.21 -14.82
C ASN A 651 -10.26 -16.95 -15.97
N ILE A 652 -9.39 -15.95 -15.84
CA ILE A 652 -8.29 -15.67 -16.75
C ILE A 652 -7.00 -16.13 -16.10
N ALA A 653 -6.18 -16.89 -16.84
CA ALA A 653 -4.91 -17.41 -16.37
C ALA A 653 -3.75 -16.51 -16.82
N TYR A 654 -2.86 -16.21 -15.89
CA TYR A 654 -1.65 -15.41 -16.07
C TYR A 654 -0.43 -16.29 -15.79
N PRO A 655 0.07 -17.04 -16.79
CA PRO A 655 1.20 -17.96 -16.62
C PRO A 655 2.55 -17.24 -16.62
N VAL A 656 3.49 -17.78 -15.85
CA VAL A 656 4.91 -17.40 -15.87
C VAL A 656 5.77 -18.58 -16.34
N ASP A 657 6.94 -18.33 -16.90
CA ASP A 657 7.91 -19.33 -17.36
C ASP A 657 8.70 -19.98 -16.20
N LEU A 658 8.02 -20.26 -15.09
CA LEU A 658 8.53 -20.94 -13.91
C LEU A 658 7.80 -22.27 -13.72
N THR A 659 8.51 -23.32 -13.34
CA THR A 659 7.93 -24.68 -13.16
C THR A 659 8.44 -25.34 -11.89
N LEU A 660 7.63 -26.22 -11.29
CA LEU A 660 8.02 -26.99 -10.11
C LEU A 660 8.46 -28.41 -10.53
N ALA A 661 9.66 -28.80 -10.14
CA ALA A 661 10.18 -30.14 -10.43
C ALA A 661 9.63 -31.19 -9.46
N LYS A 662 9.26 -32.36 -10.00
CA LYS A 662 8.82 -33.51 -9.21
C LYS A 662 9.92 -33.96 -8.23
N ASN A 663 9.53 -34.28 -7.01
CA ASN A 663 10.37 -34.77 -5.92
C ASN A 663 11.56 -33.85 -5.58
N LYS A 664 11.42 -32.55 -5.83
CA LYS A 664 12.38 -31.52 -5.40
C LYS A 664 11.66 -30.49 -4.55
N TRP A 665 12.27 -30.12 -3.43
CA TRP A 665 11.83 -28.95 -2.67
C TRP A 665 12.14 -27.69 -3.46
N THR A 666 11.14 -26.82 -3.53
CA THR A 666 11.26 -25.50 -4.13
C THR A 666 10.65 -24.49 -3.18
N ASP A 667 11.44 -23.50 -2.81
CA ASP A 667 10.94 -22.31 -2.13
C ASP A 667 10.23 -21.42 -3.14
N VAL A 668 9.01 -21.00 -2.84
CA VAL A 668 8.18 -20.17 -3.70
C VAL A 668 7.80 -18.91 -2.93
N THR A 669 7.84 -17.77 -3.62
CA THR A 669 7.34 -16.50 -3.09
C THR A 669 6.47 -15.83 -4.15
N VAL A 670 5.28 -15.38 -3.75
CA VAL A 670 4.40 -14.52 -4.56
C VAL A 670 4.33 -13.15 -3.88
N GLN A 671 4.77 -12.09 -4.57
CA GLN A 671 4.80 -10.73 -4.04
C GLN A 671 3.90 -9.82 -4.86
N GLY A 672 2.88 -9.23 -4.22
CA GLY A 672 2.12 -8.14 -4.83
C GLY A 672 2.67 -6.80 -4.36
N ILE A 673 3.13 -5.93 -5.28
CA ILE A 673 3.70 -4.61 -5.00
C ILE A 673 2.96 -3.59 -5.87
N GLY A 674 2.12 -2.76 -5.26
CA GLY A 674 1.28 -1.82 -6.01
C GLY A 674 0.50 -2.55 -7.12
N ALA A 675 0.68 -2.11 -8.37
CA ALA A 675 -0.02 -2.66 -9.53
C ALA A 675 0.64 -3.94 -10.12
N GLN A 676 1.72 -4.46 -9.52
CA GLN A 676 2.52 -5.56 -10.06
C GLN A 676 2.50 -6.78 -9.13
N THR A 677 2.61 -7.97 -9.73
CA THR A 677 2.74 -9.23 -8.98
C THR A 677 3.95 -10.00 -9.51
N PHE A 678 4.77 -10.53 -8.61
CA PHE A 678 5.97 -11.29 -8.95
C PHE A 678 5.91 -12.69 -8.36
N ILE A 679 6.36 -13.68 -9.12
CA ILE A 679 6.57 -15.05 -8.63
C ILE A 679 8.07 -15.32 -8.64
N SER A 680 8.60 -15.76 -7.50
CA SER A 680 9.98 -16.23 -7.37
C SER A 680 10.01 -17.71 -6.98
N ILE A 681 10.95 -18.45 -7.56
CA ILE A 681 11.25 -19.83 -7.15
C ILE A 681 12.74 -20.02 -6.84
N THR A 682 13.05 -20.88 -5.87
CA THR A 682 14.41 -21.35 -5.59
C THR A 682 14.37 -22.84 -5.35
N ALA A 683 14.63 -23.62 -6.41
CA ALA A 683 14.70 -25.07 -6.30
C ALA A 683 15.97 -25.50 -5.56
N GLN A 684 15.89 -26.61 -4.83
CA GLN A 684 17.04 -27.19 -4.13
C GLN A 684 18.25 -27.36 -5.07
N GLY A 685 19.35 -26.66 -4.76
CA GLY A 685 20.58 -26.68 -5.55
C GLY A 685 20.56 -25.80 -6.81
N SER A 686 19.63 -24.85 -6.91
CA SER A 686 19.52 -23.90 -8.03
C SER A 686 19.49 -22.45 -7.52
N SER A 687 19.81 -21.49 -8.40
CA SER A 687 19.68 -20.07 -8.10
C SER A 687 18.21 -19.62 -8.10
N LYS A 688 17.94 -18.49 -7.43
CA LYS A 688 16.62 -17.87 -7.43
C LYS A 688 16.26 -17.37 -8.83
N GLN A 689 15.06 -17.71 -9.29
CA GLN A 689 14.44 -17.17 -10.50
C GLN A 689 13.24 -16.32 -10.09
N THR A 690 13.01 -15.19 -10.76
CA THR A 690 11.87 -14.30 -10.50
C THR A 690 11.29 -13.83 -11.82
N GLN A 691 9.97 -13.81 -11.92
CA GLN A 691 9.25 -13.31 -13.09
C GLN A 691 8.04 -12.49 -12.65
N GLU A 692 7.80 -11.40 -13.36
CA GLU A 692 6.58 -10.60 -13.22
C GLU A 692 5.40 -11.32 -13.87
N VAL A 693 4.23 -11.19 -13.27
CA VAL A 693 2.97 -11.64 -13.83
C VAL A 693 2.42 -10.52 -14.69
N THR A 694 2.45 -10.73 -16.01
CA THR A 694 2.00 -9.77 -17.01
C THR A 694 0.87 -10.34 -17.86
N ILE A 695 0.23 -9.48 -18.64
CA ILE A 695 -0.74 -9.84 -19.67
C ILE A 695 -0.34 -9.18 -20.98
N ASN A 696 -0.53 -9.88 -22.10
CA ASN A 696 -0.42 -9.28 -23.43
C ASN A 696 -1.82 -8.90 -23.91
N MET A 697 -2.09 -7.60 -23.94
CA MET A 697 -3.35 -7.00 -24.36
C MET A 697 -3.25 -6.59 -25.83
N GLY A 698 -4.35 -6.58 -26.58
CA GLY A 698 -4.35 -6.16 -27.98
C GLY A 698 -5.62 -5.38 -28.30
N ILE A 699 -5.47 -4.27 -29.03
CA ILE A 699 -6.58 -3.44 -29.50
C ILE A 699 -6.35 -3.02 -30.97
N TRP A 700 -7.45 -2.94 -31.74
CA TRP A 700 -7.55 -2.40 -33.11
C TRP A 700 -6.57 -2.91 -34.19
N GLY A 701 -5.86 -4.00 -33.95
CA GLY A 701 -4.97 -4.64 -34.92
C GLY A 701 -3.65 -3.90 -35.09
N GLY A 702 -3.40 -2.89 -34.25
CA GLY A 702 -2.23 -2.01 -34.30
C GLY A 702 -1.02 -2.50 -33.50
N GLY A 703 -1.21 -3.41 -32.52
CA GLY A 703 -0.12 -3.98 -31.74
C GLY A 703 -0.57 -4.78 -30.51
N MET A 704 0.35 -5.55 -29.92
CA MET A 704 0.18 -6.17 -28.60
C MET A 704 0.96 -5.34 -27.58
N LEU A 705 0.31 -4.99 -26.47
CA LEU A 705 0.90 -4.27 -25.35
C LEU A 705 1.00 -5.19 -24.13
N GLU A 706 2.20 -5.33 -23.58
CA GLU A 706 2.39 -6.01 -22.31
C GLU A 706 2.03 -5.06 -21.14
N GLY A 707 1.18 -5.52 -20.23
CA GLY A 707 0.74 -4.79 -19.04
C GLY A 707 1.00 -5.57 -17.75
N PRO A 708 1.32 -4.88 -16.64
CA PRO A 708 1.49 -5.52 -15.33
C PRO A 708 0.16 -6.02 -14.78
N MET A 709 0.16 -7.07 -13.96
CA MET A 709 -1.05 -7.56 -13.29
C MET A 709 -0.98 -7.44 -11.77
N ALA A 710 -1.97 -6.78 -11.18
CA ALA A 710 -2.20 -6.78 -9.75
C ALA A 710 -3.17 -7.91 -9.39
N ILE A 711 -2.69 -8.91 -8.66
CA ILE A 711 -3.50 -10.07 -8.28
C ILE A 711 -3.51 -10.18 -6.76
N GLU A 712 -4.71 -10.28 -6.19
CA GLU A 712 -4.95 -10.52 -4.77
C GLU A 712 -4.37 -11.89 -4.36
N ALA A 713 -3.75 -11.97 -3.19
CA ALA A 713 -3.19 -13.23 -2.71
C ALA A 713 -4.32 -14.22 -2.35
N PRO A 714 -4.33 -15.43 -2.94
CA PRO A 714 -5.27 -16.46 -2.55
C PRO A 714 -4.78 -17.13 -1.27
N ILE A 715 -5.48 -16.97 -0.15
CA ILE A 715 -5.03 -17.53 1.14
C ILE A 715 -6.13 -18.29 1.90
N GLN A 716 -7.29 -18.48 1.28
CA GLN A 716 -8.42 -19.19 1.89
C GLN A 716 -8.15 -20.69 2.01
N LYS A 717 -7.66 -21.32 0.94
CA LYS A 717 -7.27 -22.73 0.93
C LYS A 717 -5.84 -22.91 0.47
N ILE A 718 -5.17 -23.88 1.07
CA ILE A 718 -3.82 -24.32 0.73
C ILE A 718 -3.91 -25.79 0.31
N GLY A 719 -3.62 -26.05 -0.97
CA GLY A 719 -3.88 -27.34 -1.62
C GLY A 719 -5.29 -27.51 -2.16
N GLU A 720 -5.44 -28.56 -2.97
CA GLU A 720 -6.66 -29.16 -3.56
C GLU A 720 -6.36 -29.54 -5.03
N GLY A 721 -6.79 -30.74 -5.47
CA GLY A 721 -6.64 -31.21 -6.85
C GLY A 721 -5.26 -31.77 -7.26
N PHE A 722 -4.26 -31.81 -6.36
CA PHE A 722 -2.91 -32.30 -6.70
C PHE A 722 -2.15 -32.93 -5.52
N PHE A 723 -1.15 -33.75 -5.84
CA PHE A 723 -0.33 -34.49 -4.87
C PHE A 723 0.99 -33.77 -4.61
N PHE A 724 1.15 -33.23 -3.41
CA PHE A 724 2.36 -32.54 -3.00
C PHE A 724 2.48 -32.45 -1.48
N ASN A 725 3.69 -32.14 -1.03
CA ASN A 725 3.97 -31.79 0.36
C ASN A 725 4.30 -30.29 0.43
N MET A 726 3.86 -29.64 1.49
CA MET A 726 4.17 -28.24 1.77
C MET A 726 4.82 -28.10 3.15
N ALA A 727 5.78 -27.19 3.28
CA ALA A 727 6.40 -26.81 4.55
C ALA A 727 6.42 -25.29 4.67
N SER A 728 6.51 -24.77 5.90
CA SER A 728 6.89 -23.36 6.09
C SER A 728 8.26 -23.15 5.48
N GLN A 729 8.46 -22.05 4.75
CA GLN A 729 9.81 -21.69 4.32
C GLN A 729 10.69 -21.52 5.57
N ALA A 730 11.80 -22.27 5.63
CA ALA A 730 12.68 -22.23 6.79
C ALA A 730 13.28 -20.83 6.91
N SER A 731 12.86 -20.07 7.92
CA SER A 731 13.49 -18.78 8.23
C SER A 731 14.94 -19.03 8.64
N ASP A 732 15.88 -18.32 8.03
CA ASP A 732 17.26 -18.32 8.51
C ASP A 732 17.31 -17.85 9.96
N ILE A 733 18.15 -18.50 10.76
CA ILE A 733 18.39 -18.12 12.16
C ILE A 733 19.81 -17.57 12.24
N VAL A 734 19.93 -16.29 12.57
CA VAL A 734 21.21 -15.60 12.76
C VAL A 734 21.54 -15.58 14.25
N LEU A 735 22.64 -16.23 14.65
CA LEU A 735 23.22 -16.02 15.97
C LEU A 735 24.13 -14.79 15.94
N LEU A 736 23.83 -13.78 16.75
CA LEU A 736 24.64 -12.58 16.93
C LEU A 736 25.20 -12.51 18.35
N THR A 737 26.52 -12.64 18.54
CA THR A 737 27.09 -12.47 19.89
C THR A 737 27.26 -11.00 20.24
N GLY A 738 26.89 -10.61 21.47
CA GLY A 738 27.06 -9.24 21.96
C GLY A 738 26.07 -8.24 21.36
N GLY A 739 24.79 -8.61 21.25
CA GLY A 739 23.76 -7.77 20.61
C GLY A 739 23.54 -6.41 21.24
N ASN A 740 23.88 -6.23 22.51
CA ASN A 740 23.84 -4.94 23.20
C ASN A 740 25.10 -4.08 22.98
N GLY A 741 26.09 -4.57 22.23
CA GLY A 741 27.32 -3.85 21.91
C GLY A 741 27.13 -2.80 20.82
N HIS A 742 28.14 -1.93 20.66
CA HIS A 742 28.08 -0.77 19.74
C HIS A 742 27.71 -1.17 18.31
N VAL A 743 28.35 -2.20 17.74
CA VAL A 743 28.02 -2.76 16.40
C VAL A 743 26.77 -3.64 16.46
N GLY A 744 26.63 -4.47 17.50
CA GLY A 744 25.57 -5.48 17.60
C GLY A 744 24.15 -4.90 17.54
N GLN A 745 23.91 -3.77 18.20
CA GLN A 745 22.59 -3.13 18.18
C GLN A 745 22.17 -2.68 16.77
N HIS A 746 23.12 -2.17 15.97
CA HIS A 746 22.87 -1.74 14.58
C HIS A 746 22.69 -2.95 13.66
N MET A 747 23.39 -4.05 13.93
CA MET A 747 23.12 -5.31 13.22
C MET A 747 21.72 -5.84 13.51
N ILE A 748 21.22 -5.76 14.75
CA ILE A 748 19.84 -6.15 15.08
C ILE A 748 18.85 -5.30 14.28
N GLU A 749 18.99 -3.97 14.32
CA GLU A 749 18.10 -3.06 13.59
C GLU A 749 18.09 -3.34 12.08
N GLN A 750 19.27 -3.49 11.47
CA GLN A 750 19.38 -3.73 10.03
C GLN A 750 18.92 -5.13 9.62
N LEU A 751 19.19 -6.17 10.41
CA LEU A 751 18.68 -7.53 10.15
C LEU A 751 17.15 -7.59 10.24
N LEU A 752 16.55 -6.89 11.22
CA LEU A 752 15.10 -6.82 11.36
C LEU A 752 14.45 -6.10 10.17
N ALA A 753 15.13 -5.12 9.59
CA ALA A 753 14.65 -4.31 8.46
C ALA A 753 14.73 -5.04 7.10
N LEU A 754 15.35 -6.21 7.00
CA LEU A 754 15.42 -6.96 5.75
C LEU A 754 14.04 -7.45 5.29
N PRO A 755 13.74 -7.48 3.97
CA PRO A 755 12.45 -7.95 3.45
C PRO A 755 12.09 -9.39 3.87
N THR A 756 13.09 -10.26 4.02
CA THR A 756 12.91 -11.65 4.47
C THR A 756 13.09 -11.84 5.98
N SER A 757 13.61 -10.82 6.68
CA SER A 757 13.86 -10.72 8.13
C SER A 757 14.11 -12.07 8.86
N PRO A 758 15.38 -12.47 9.09
CA PRO A 758 15.69 -13.72 9.77
C PRO A 758 15.25 -13.70 11.24
N ILE A 759 15.19 -14.88 11.87
CA ILE A 759 15.09 -14.94 13.34
C ILE A 759 16.47 -14.63 13.91
N ILE A 760 16.57 -13.62 14.76
CA ILE A 760 17.82 -13.19 15.38
C ILE A 760 17.86 -13.79 16.78
N ARG A 761 18.87 -14.62 17.04
CA ARG A 761 19.21 -15.03 18.41
C ARG A 761 20.45 -14.26 18.81
N THR A 762 20.39 -13.49 19.89
CA THR A 762 21.54 -12.73 20.35
C THR A 762 21.98 -13.11 21.74
N THR A 763 23.29 -13.06 22.00
CA THR A 763 23.85 -13.30 23.33
C THR A 763 24.23 -11.99 24.02
N VAL A 764 23.94 -11.90 25.33
CA VAL A 764 24.34 -10.77 26.19
C VAL A 764 24.88 -11.28 27.52
N ARG A 765 25.61 -10.44 28.26
CA ARG A 765 26.29 -10.84 29.52
C ARG A 765 25.44 -10.74 30.78
N SER A 766 24.29 -10.06 30.75
CA SER A 766 23.47 -9.81 31.95
C SER A 766 22.00 -9.57 31.63
N GLY A 767 21.12 -9.78 32.61
CA GLY A 767 19.69 -9.47 32.49
C GLY A 767 19.42 -7.99 32.20
N ARG A 768 20.26 -7.07 32.70
CA ARG A 768 20.13 -5.64 32.38
C ARG A 768 20.25 -5.36 30.88
N ALA A 769 21.16 -6.06 30.19
CA ALA A 769 21.33 -5.94 28.75
C ALA A 769 20.13 -6.51 27.98
N VAL A 770 19.50 -7.58 28.49
CA VAL A 770 18.23 -8.10 27.94
C VAL A 770 17.14 -7.03 28.04
N SER A 771 16.97 -6.41 29.21
CA SER A 771 15.94 -5.38 29.41
C SER A 771 16.14 -4.14 28.51
N GLN A 772 17.39 -3.77 28.20
CA GLN A 772 17.66 -2.69 27.25
C GLN A 772 17.24 -3.07 25.82
N LEU A 773 17.50 -4.30 25.40
CA LEU A 773 17.04 -4.82 24.10
C LEU A 773 15.52 -4.90 24.06
N GLU A 774 14.86 -5.33 25.12
CA GLU A 774 13.38 -5.34 25.24
C GLU A 774 12.79 -3.93 25.15
N GLN A 775 13.43 -2.94 25.75
CA GLN A 775 12.96 -1.56 25.68
C GLN A 775 13.02 -0.99 24.25
N LYS A 776 14.07 -1.31 23.49
CA LYS A 776 14.28 -0.78 22.13
C LYS A 776 13.61 -1.62 21.04
N PHE A 777 13.62 -2.94 21.18
CA PHE A 777 13.18 -3.92 20.19
C PHE A 777 12.03 -4.80 20.71
N GLY A 778 11.19 -4.26 21.61
CA GLY A 778 10.13 -5.01 22.30
C GLY A 778 9.18 -5.74 21.36
N ASP A 779 8.80 -5.12 20.23
CA ASP A 779 7.93 -5.74 19.24
C ASP A 779 8.58 -6.98 18.60
N ALA A 780 9.87 -6.90 18.29
CA ALA A 780 10.63 -8.02 17.71
C ALA A 780 10.86 -9.15 18.72
N ILE A 781 10.98 -8.83 20.01
CA ILE A 781 11.04 -9.85 21.07
C ILE A 781 9.66 -10.50 21.26
N ALA A 782 8.60 -9.71 21.31
CA ALA A 782 7.23 -10.19 21.50
C ALA A 782 6.73 -11.09 20.37
N ASN A 783 7.14 -10.82 19.12
CA ASN A 783 6.79 -11.64 17.96
C ASN A 783 7.79 -12.78 17.67
N GLY A 784 8.81 -12.96 18.52
CA GLY A 784 9.80 -14.04 18.40
C GLY A 784 10.86 -13.84 17.32
N LYS A 785 10.93 -12.67 16.65
CA LYS A 785 11.99 -12.35 15.68
C LYS A 785 13.34 -12.03 16.34
N LEU A 786 13.36 -11.62 17.61
CA LEU A 786 14.56 -11.43 18.40
C LEU A 786 14.49 -12.26 19.68
N ASN A 787 15.49 -13.10 19.93
CA ASN A 787 15.64 -13.83 21.18
C ASN A 787 16.96 -13.44 21.85
N ALA A 788 16.90 -12.77 22.99
CA ALA A 788 18.08 -12.46 23.79
C ALA A 788 18.35 -13.58 24.80
N VAL A 789 19.56 -14.13 24.80
CA VAL A 789 20.00 -15.20 25.69
C VAL A 789 21.20 -14.73 26.51
N ILE A 790 21.23 -15.07 27.80
CA ILE A 790 22.34 -14.72 28.67
C ILE A 790 23.45 -15.76 28.51
N VAL A 791 24.62 -15.31 28.03
CA VAL A 791 25.89 -16.04 28.09
C VAL A 791 26.83 -15.18 28.94
N ALA A 792 26.89 -15.49 30.23
CA ALA A 792 27.60 -14.67 31.21
C ALA A 792 29.12 -14.61 30.93
N ASP A 793 29.69 -15.75 30.55
CA ASP A 793 31.11 -15.87 30.21
C ASP A 793 31.28 -16.71 28.93
N ILE A 794 31.87 -16.09 27.90
CA ILE A 794 32.10 -16.70 26.59
C ILE A 794 33.27 -17.69 26.59
N THR A 795 34.09 -17.71 27.64
CA THR A 795 35.24 -18.62 27.77
C THR A 795 34.84 -19.96 28.39
N THR A 796 33.64 -20.04 28.98
CA THR A 796 33.12 -21.29 29.56
C THR A 796 33.02 -22.37 28.47
N PRO A 797 33.54 -23.60 28.71
CA PRO A 797 33.40 -24.69 27.76
C PRO A 797 31.93 -24.94 27.39
N ASN A 798 31.66 -25.07 26.09
CA ASN A 798 30.30 -25.28 25.54
C ASN A 798 29.30 -24.13 25.80
N ALA A 799 29.78 -22.91 26.13
CA ALA A 799 28.93 -21.74 26.40
C ALA A 799 27.91 -21.40 25.30
N PHE A 800 28.15 -21.85 24.06
CA PHE A 800 27.30 -21.55 22.91
C PHE A 800 26.45 -22.73 22.42
N ASP A 801 26.59 -23.93 23.01
CA ASP A 801 25.93 -25.14 22.49
C ASP A 801 24.40 -24.98 22.41
N ASP A 802 23.76 -24.47 23.48
CA ASP A 802 22.31 -24.31 23.54
C ASP A 802 21.79 -23.21 22.59
N VAL A 803 22.56 -22.14 22.41
CA VAL A 803 22.15 -21.01 21.56
C VAL A 803 22.39 -21.28 20.07
N LEU A 804 23.16 -22.31 19.72
CA LEU A 804 23.44 -22.64 18.32
C LEU A 804 22.40 -23.59 17.70
N ASN A 805 21.43 -24.09 18.46
CA ASN A 805 20.40 -24.98 17.93
C ASN A 805 19.64 -24.35 16.74
N ARG A 806 19.60 -25.05 15.60
CA ARG A 806 19.00 -24.66 14.31
C ARG A 806 19.58 -23.40 13.65
N VAL A 807 20.68 -22.84 14.17
CA VAL A 807 21.32 -21.65 13.61
C VAL A 807 21.82 -21.92 12.20
N THR A 808 21.55 -21.01 11.26
CA THR A 808 22.06 -21.09 9.89
C THR A 808 23.23 -20.15 9.63
N HIS A 809 23.32 -19.04 10.36
CA HIS A 809 24.37 -18.05 10.19
C HIS A 809 24.86 -17.54 11.55
N VAL A 810 26.16 -17.30 11.71
CA VAL A 810 26.75 -16.80 12.96
C VAL A 810 27.55 -15.53 12.73
N ALA A 811 27.22 -14.46 13.45
CA ALA A 811 28.01 -13.24 13.56
C ALA A 811 28.62 -13.16 14.95
N HIS A 812 29.93 -13.42 15.05
CA HIS A 812 30.68 -13.33 16.30
C HIS A 812 31.29 -11.94 16.45
N VAL A 813 30.56 -11.04 17.12
CA VAL A 813 30.96 -9.64 17.36
C VAL A 813 31.49 -9.43 18.78
N ALA A 814 31.05 -10.24 19.74
CA ALA A 814 31.51 -10.15 21.13
C ALA A 814 32.98 -10.58 21.28
N SER A 815 33.85 -9.63 21.62
CA SER A 815 35.26 -9.88 21.93
C SER A 815 35.72 -8.97 23.08
N PRO A 816 36.58 -9.43 24.02
CA PRO A 816 37.18 -8.58 25.03
C PRO A 816 37.97 -7.41 24.40
N LEU A 817 37.87 -6.23 25.00
CA LEU A 817 38.70 -5.06 24.69
C LEU A 817 39.29 -4.56 26.01
N ILE A 818 40.52 -4.99 26.32
CA ILE A 818 41.25 -4.60 27.53
C ILE A 818 42.55 -3.94 27.07
N ILE A 819 42.73 -2.68 27.42
CA ILE A 819 43.93 -1.89 27.17
C ILE A 819 44.67 -1.77 28.51
N GLY A 820 45.95 -2.14 28.53
CA GLY A 820 46.75 -2.09 29.76
C GLY A 820 46.46 -3.22 30.77
N ALA A 821 46.14 -4.43 30.30
CA ALA A 821 46.01 -5.62 31.16
C ALA A 821 47.28 -5.85 32.01
N THR A 822 47.12 -6.21 33.28
CA THR A 822 48.23 -6.47 34.20
C THR A 822 48.75 -7.90 34.10
N ASP A 823 47.84 -8.85 33.90
CA ASP A 823 48.17 -10.24 33.54
C ASP A 823 47.72 -10.48 32.09
N ILE A 824 48.61 -10.16 31.16
CA ILE A 824 48.30 -10.16 29.72
C ILE A 824 47.85 -11.56 29.25
N GLU A 825 48.46 -12.62 29.77
CA GLU A 825 48.16 -13.98 29.34
C GLU A 825 46.75 -14.41 29.79
N ASN A 826 46.42 -14.24 31.08
CA ASN A 826 45.17 -14.74 31.65
C ASN A 826 44.00 -13.75 31.51
N GLU A 827 44.25 -12.44 31.47
CA GLU A 827 43.18 -11.43 31.37
C GLU A 827 42.81 -11.12 29.91
N LEU A 828 43.74 -11.29 28.96
CA LEU A 828 43.53 -10.85 27.56
C LEU A 828 43.77 -11.96 26.53
N LEU A 829 44.95 -12.58 26.46
CA LEU A 829 45.31 -13.49 25.38
C LEU A 829 44.48 -14.77 25.40
N ILE A 830 44.46 -15.49 26.52
CA ILE A 830 43.72 -16.75 26.67
C ILE A 830 42.21 -16.52 26.48
N PRO A 831 41.55 -15.57 27.16
CA PRO A 831 40.11 -15.34 27.00
C PRO A 831 39.69 -14.99 25.56
N THR A 832 40.49 -14.20 24.84
CA THR A 832 40.17 -13.76 23.47
C THR A 832 40.30 -14.91 22.46
N ILE A 833 41.30 -15.78 22.64
CA ILE A 833 41.48 -16.98 21.81
C ILE A 833 40.40 -18.02 22.13
N GLN A 834 40.18 -18.31 23.42
CA GLN A 834 39.21 -19.30 23.86
C GLN A 834 37.77 -18.92 23.52
N GLY A 835 37.39 -17.65 23.68
CA GLY A 835 36.04 -17.19 23.33
C GLY A 835 35.73 -17.39 21.84
N THR A 836 36.70 -17.07 20.97
CA THR A 836 36.58 -17.25 19.52
C THR A 836 36.52 -18.74 19.14
N VAL A 837 37.52 -19.52 19.54
CA VAL A 837 37.61 -20.96 19.17
C VAL A 837 36.51 -21.79 19.83
N GLY A 838 36.07 -21.42 21.04
CA GLY A 838 34.97 -22.06 21.75
C GLY A 838 33.67 -21.97 20.98
N LEU A 839 33.33 -20.79 20.44
CA LEU A 839 32.16 -20.62 19.56
C LEU A 839 32.30 -21.47 18.30
N LEU A 840 33.47 -21.48 17.65
CA LEU A 840 33.69 -22.26 16.43
C LEU A 840 33.53 -23.77 16.69
N LYS A 841 34.04 -24.28 17.81
CA LYS A 841 33.85 -25.66 18.26
C LYS A 841 32.38 -26.01 18.45
N SER A 842 31.61 -25.14 19.08
CA SER A 842 30.16 -25.33 19.22
C SER A 842 29.44 -25.27 17.87
N ALA A 843 29.82 -24.33 16.98
CA ALA A 843 29.21 -24.19 15.66
C ALA A 843 29.46 -25.42 14.77
N SER A 844 30.65 -26.04 14.85
CA SER A 844 30.97 -27.28 14.12
C SER A 844 30.11 -28.48 14.51
N LYS A 845 29.45 -28.45 15.67
CA LYS A 845 28.48 -29.49 16.07
C LYS A 845 27.14 -29.37 15.33
N ILE A 846 26.85 -28.21 14.73
CA ILE A 846 25.53 -27.90 14.16
C ILE A 846 25.53 -27.97 12.63
N LYS A 847 24.78 -28.94 12.10
CA LYS A 847 24.72 -29.21 10.65
C LYS A 847 24.02 -28.14 9.82
N SER A 848 23.25 -27.24 10.43
CA SER A 848 22.52 -26.20 9.71
C SER A 848 23.34 -24.94 9.45
N VAL A 849 24.49 -24.76 10.11
CA VAL A 849 25.34 -23.57 9.95
C VAL A 849 25.95 -23.57 8.55
N LYS A 850 25.80 -22.44 7.85
CA LYS A 850 26.27 -22.19 6.48
C LYS A 850 27.45 -21.21 6.45
N SER A 851 27.42 -20.17 7.29
CA SER A 851 28.43 -19.10 7.30
C SER A 851 28.68 -18.58 8.72
N VAL A 852 29.94 -18.30 9.03
CA VAL A 852 30.42 -17.69 10.26
C VAL A 852 31.25 -16.46 9.92
N VAL A 853 30.86 -15.30 10.46
CA VAL A 853 31.57 -14.03 10.30
C VAL A 853 32.05 -13.55 11.66
N ILE A 854 33.34 -13.21 11.76
CA ILE A 854 33.97 -12.79 13.01
C ILE A 854 34.43 -11.32 12.89
N THR A 855 34.10 -10.51 13.89
CA THR A 855 34.68 -9.17 14.02
C THR A 855 36.11 -9.28 14.54
N SER A 856 37.08 -9.12 13.65
CA SER A 856 38.48 -8.91 14.00
C SER A 856 38.77 -7.41 14.09
N SER A 857 39.95 -6.94 13.71
CA SER A 857 40.34 -5.53 13.74
C SER A 857 41.48 -5.29 12.77
N PHE A 858 41.60 -4.07 12.25
CA PHE A 858 42.82 -3.64 11.56
C PHE A 858 44.09 -3.84 12.40
N ALA A 859 43.97 -3.92 13.74
CA ALA A 859 45.06 -4.31 14.62
C ALA A 859 45.67 -5.69 14.30
N ALA A 860 44.91 -6.62 13.69
CA ALA A 860 45.45 -7.90 13.24
C ALA A 860 46.41 -7.77 12.03
N VAL A 861 46.37 -6.63 11.33
CA VAL A 861 47.13 -6.30 10.12
C VAL A 861 48.29 -5.35 10.44
N PHE A 862 48.05 -4.37 11.31
CA PHE A 862 48.98 -3.28 11.60
C PHE A 862 50.30 -3.73 12.28
N ASP A 863 51.44 -3.24 11.77
CA ASP A 863 52.76 -3.42 12.40
C ASP A 863 53.21 -2.14 13.13
N PRO A 864 53.03 -2.06 14.46
CA PRO A 864 53.42 -0.88 15.24
C PRO A 864 54.94 -0.64 15.25
N ALA A 865 55.78 -1.64 14.98
CA ALA A 865 57.25 -1.47 15.02
C ALA A 865 57.78 -0.66 13.84
N LYS A 866 57.01 -0.58 12.75
CA LYS A 866 57.36 0.17 11.54
C LYS A 866 56.84 1.61 11.56
N GLY A 867 56.12 2.00 12.60
CA GLY A 867 55.58 3.34 12.77
C GLY A 867 54.62 3.75 11.64
N TRP A 868 54.70 5.02 11.24
CA TRP A 868 53.75 5.62 10.29
C TRP A 868 53.93 5.21 8.82
N ARG A 869 55.05 4.60 8.41
CA ARG A 869 55.29 4.04 7.05
C ARG A 869 54.73 4.87 5.88
N LYS A 870 55.13 6.14 5.74
CA LYS A 870 54.72 6.99 4.61
C LYS A 870 54.93 6.27 3.26
N GLY A 871 53.91 6.26 2.42
CA GLY A 871 53.93 5.65 1.08
C GLY A 871 53.78 4.13 1.06
N TYR A 872 53.49 3.50 2.20
CA TYR A 872 53.12 2.08 2.27
C TYR A 872 51.60 1.93 2.29
N THR A 873 51.06 0.97 1.54
CA THR A 873 49.65 0.60 1.59
C THR A 873 49.51 -0.75 2.27
N TYR A 874 48.83 -0.80 3.41
CA TYR A 874 48.48 -2.06 4.06
C TYR A 874 47.42 -2.80 3.25
N THR A 875 47.60 -4.11 3.09
CA THR A 875 46.67 -5.00 2.38
C THR A 875 46.33 -6.23 3.21
N LEU A 876 45.45 -7.09 2.70
CA LEU A 876 45.05 -8.34 3.36
C LEU A 876 46.19 -9.36 3.50
N SER A 877 47.30 -9.19 2.77
CA SER A 877 48.49 -10.03 2.94
C SER A 877 49.32 -9.68 4.17
N ASP A 878 49.10 -8.49 4.74
CA ASP A 878 49.80 -8.03 5.93
C ASP A 878 49.21 -8.68 7.20
N TRP A 879 50.12 -8.94 8.14
CA TRP A 879 49.82 -9.47 9.46
C TRP A 879 50.68 -8.79 10.51
N ASN A 880 50.08 -8.54 11.67
CA ASN A 880 50.84 -8.08 12.82
C ASN A 880 51.91 -9.14 13.21
N PRO A 881 53.19 -8.74 13.36
CA PRO A 881 54.29 -9.68 13.56
C PRO A 881 54.42 -10.18 15.01
N ILE A 882 53.64 -9.63 15.96
CA ILE A 882 53.77 -9.99 17.37
C ILE A 882 53.30 -11.45 17.55
N THR A 883 54.11 -12.22 18.28
CA THR A 883 53.87 -13.62 18.59
C THR A 883 53.24 -13.77 19.98
N TYR A 884 52.64 -14.92 20.25
CA TYR A 884 52.08 -15.24 21.57
C TYR A 884 53.15 -15.13 22.66
N GLU A 885 54.33 -15.73 22.43
CA GLU A 885 55.46 -15.69 23.36
C GLU A 885 55.95 -14.28 23.66
N THR A 886 56.01 -13.40 22.67
CA THR A 886 56.35 -11.99 22.89
C THR A 886 55.27 -11.27 23.67
N ALA A 887 53.99 -11.50 23.35
CA ALA A 887 52.89 -10.78 23.97
C ALA A 887 52.65 -11.16 25.43
N LYS A 888 52.89 -12.42 25.82
CA LYS A 888 52.68 -12.91 27.19
C LYS A 888 53.81 -12.56 28.16
N ASP A 889 54.98 -12.19 27.65
CA ASP A 889 56.17 -11.97 28.48
C ASP A 889 55.93 -10.80 29.47
N PRO A 890 55.93 -11.03 30.80
CA PRO A 890 55.77 -9.97 31.78
C PRO A 890 56.93 -8.97 31.78
N SER A 891 58.06 -9.33 31.16
CA SER A 891 59.23 -8.47 30.96
C SER A 891 59.29 -7.82 29.57
N LEU A 892 58.19 -7.85 28.81
CA LEU A 892 58.09 -7.29 27.46
C LEU A 892 58.65 -5.87 27.39
N ASP A 893 59.79 -5.71 26.71
CA ASP A 893 60.40 -4.41 26.46
C ASP A 893 59.58 -3.60 25.44
N LEU A 894 58.69 -2.75 25.97
CA LEU A 894 57.85 -1.86 25.18
C LEU A 894 58.64 -0.77 24.44
N THR A 895 59.93 -0.53 24.77
CA THR A 895 60.73 0.52 24.11
C THR A 895 61.02 0.22 22.64
N ARG A 896 60.87 -1.05 22.23
CA ARG A 896 60.95 -1.52 20.85
C ARG A 896 59.86 -0.95 19.93
N TRP A 897 58.80 -0.40 20.52
CA TRP A 897 57.73 0.29 19.79
C TRP A 897 57.73 1.79 20.09
N PRO A 898 57.32 2.62 19.13
CA PRO A 898 57.15 4.05 19.36
C PRO A 898 56.16 4.31 20.50
N GLU A 899 56.45 5.33 21.31
CA GLU A 899 55.71 5.65 22.55
C GLU A 899 54.19 5.68 22.35
N THR A 900 53.73 6.24 21.23
CA THR A 900 52.33 6.34 20.82
C THR A 900 51.57 5.01 20.87
N TRP A 901 52.20 3.89 20.51
CA TRP A 901 51.51 2.59 20.41
C TRP A 901 51.77 1.64 21.58
N ARG A 902 52.69 1.97 22.50
CA ARG A 902 53.04 1.11 23.65
C ARG A 902 51.83 0.62 24.46
N PRO A 903 50.81 1.46 24.75
CA PRO A 903 49.64 1.01 25.52
C PRO A 903 48.78 -0.05 24.81
N TYR A 904 48.91 -0.20 23.49
CA TYR A 904 48.03 -1.03 22.66
C TYR A 904 48.68 -2.33 22.18
N ILE A 905 49.99 -2.53 22.41
CA ILE A 905 50.77 -3.66 21.86
C ILE A 905 50.13 -5.02 22.16
N THR A 906 49.69 -5.24 23.40
CA THR A 906 49.11 -6.51 23.85
C THR A 906 47.70 -6.73 23.27
N TYR A 907 46.90 -5.66 23.15
CA TYR A 907 45.60 -5.70 22.45
C TYR A 907 45.78 -6.03 20.97
N ILE A 908 46.72 -5.38 20.30
CA ILE A 908 47.05 -5.62 18.88
C ILE A 908 47.42 -7.09 18.66
N ALA A 909 48.32 -7.63 19.51
CA ALA A 909 48.67 -9.04 19.48
C ALA A 909 47.46 -9.96 19.70
N SER A 910 46.59 -9.65 20.67
CA SER A 910 45.41 -10.48 20.98
C SER A 910 44.46 -10.65 19.78
N LYS A 911 44.22 -9.59 19.00
CA LYS A 911 43.34 -9.62 17.83
C LYS A 911 43.93 -10.49 16.72
N LYS A 912 45.21 -10.32 16.43
CA LYS A 912 45.92 -11.18 15.47
C LYS A 912 45.92 -12.65 15.89
N LEU A 913 46.15 -12.92 17.18
CA LEU A 913 46.26 -14.29 17.70
C LEU A 913 44.91 -15.01 17.70
N ALA A 914 43.82 -14.32 18.04
CA ALA A 914 42.47 -14.88 17.99
C ALA A 914 42.01 -15.16 16.54
N GLU A 915 42.28 -14.23 15.61
CA GLU A 915 42.00 -14.45 14.18
C GLU A 915 42.81 -15.63 13.63
N LYS A 916 44.11 -15.68 13.93
CA LYS A 916 44.96 -16.81 13.51
C LYS A 916 44.47 -18.14 14.10
N ALA A 917 44.09 -18.18 15.37
CA ALA A 917 43.56 -19.39 16.00
C ALA A 917 42.23 -19.86 15.37
N ALA A 918 41.38 -18.93 14.94
CA ALA A 918 40.16 -19.23 14.20
C ALA A 918 40.45 -19.82 12.81
N TRP A 919 41.43 -19.25 12.08
CA TRP A 919 41.91 -19.83 10.82
C TRP A 919 42.51 -21.23 11.00
N ASP A 920 43.37 -21.40 12.00
CA ASP A 920 44.02 -22.68 12.31
C ASP A 920 42.97 -23.76 12.65
N PHE A 921 41.94 -23.41 13.44
CA PHE A 921 40.79 -24.28 13.71
C PHE A 921 40.05 -24.67 12.42
N TRP A 922 39.67 -23.69 11.60
CA TRP A 922 38.88 -23.94 10.39
C TRP A 922 39.66 -24.79 9.37
N ASN A 923 40.95 -24.53 9.20
CA ASN A 923 41.83 -25.29 8.31
C ASN A 923 42.05 -26.73 8.78
N THR A 924 42.08 -26.96 10.10
CA THR A 924 42.32 -28.27 10.71
C THR A 924 41.05 -29.11 10.75
N GLU A 925 39.95 -28.56 11.28
CA GLU A 925 38.68 -29.28 11.47
C GLU A 925 37.82 -29.34 10.21
N LYS A 926 38.08 -28.47 9.23
CA LYS A 926 37.38 -28.40 7.93
C LYS A 926 35.85 -28.49 8.06
N PRO A 927 35.22 -27.61 8.86
CA PRO A 927 33.77 -27.60 8.99
C PRO A 927 33.12 -27.23 7.65
N GLN A 928 31.85 -27.62 7.46
CA GLN A 928 31.11 -27.43 6.20
C GLN A 928 30.69 -25.97 5.92
N TRP A 929 30.92 -25.06 6.86
CA TRP A 929 30.52 -23.65 6.77
C TRP A 929 31.70 -22.74 6.42
N ASP A 930 31.39 -21.60 5.79
CA ASP A 930 32.38 -20.59 5.41
C ASP A 930 32.80 -19.75 6.62
N LEU A 931 34.09 -19.37 6.68
CA LEU A 931 34.64 -18.50 7.73
C LEU A 931 35.12 -17.18 7.14
N ASN A 932 34.56 -16.05 7.56
CA ASN A 932 34.97 -14.73 7.07
C ASN A 932 35.27 -13.76 8.22
N PHE A 933 36.06 -12.72 7.94
CA PHE A 933 36.46 -11.72 8.92
C PHE A 933 36.18 -10.30 8.45
N VAL A 934 35.64 -9.49 9.36
CA VAL A 934 35.52 -8.03 9.17
C VAL A 934 36.51 -7.35 10.11
N LEU A 935 37.38 -6.51 9.56
CA LEU A 935 38.52 -5.87 10.23
C LEU A 935 38.32 -4.35 10.25
N PRO A 936 37.44 -3.83 11.11
CA PRO A 936 37.23 -2.39 11.22
C PRO A 936 38.47 -1.68 11.80
N THR A 937 38.66 -0.44 11.37
CA THR A 937 39.51 0.56 12.04
C THR A 937 38.77 1.18 13.23
N TYR A 938 38.97 2.45 13.58
CA TYR A 938 38.19 3.04 14.67
C TYR A 938 36.72 3.19 14.27
N ILE A 939 35.84 2.61 15.08
CA ILE A 939 34.39 2.62 14.83
C ILE A 939 33.78 3.86 15.50
N ILE A 940 33.15 4.72 14.71
CA ILE A 940 32.45 5.92 15.18
C ILE A 940 30.95 5.84 14.89
N GLY A 941 30.13 6.49 15.71
CA GLY A 941 28.72 6.72 15.40
C GLY A 941 27.78 6.46 16.58
N PRO A 942 26.47 6.71 16.39
CA PRO A 942 25.50 6.77 17.49
C PRO A 942 25.20 5.38 18.09
N TYR A 943 24.58 5.37 19.27
CA TYR A 943 23.97 4.20 19.90
C TYR A 943 22.47 4.16 19.65
N LEU A 944 21.90 2.94 19.56
CA LEU A 944 20.46 2.73 19.52
C LEU A 944 19.89 2.47 20.92
N LEU A 945 20.69 1.84 21.79
CA LEU A 945 20.36 1.58 23.19
C LEU A 945 20.82 2.75 24.08
N PRO A 946 20.16 2.98 25.22
CA PRO A 946 20.54 4.06 26.13
C PRO A 946 21.98 3.93 26.65
N ILE A 947 22.75 5.02 26.59
CA ILE A 947 24.06 5.13 27.23
C ILE A 947 23.91 5.72 28.64
N SER A 948 24.31 4.97 29.67
CA SER A 948 24.27 5.45 31.07
C SER A 948 25.62 6.08 31.44
N MET A 949 25.72 7.41 31.30
CA MET A 949 26.94 8.20 31.52
C MET A 949 28.14 7.74 30.65
N LEU A 950 29.21 8.55 30.60
CA LEU A 950 30.37 8.36 29.70
C LEU A 950 31.05 6.98 29.87
N ASP A 951 30.84 6.29 30.99
CA ASP A 951 31.40 4.98 31.28
C ASP A 951 30.94 3.89 30.29
N GLY A 952 29.75 4.01 29.72
CA GLY A 952 29.16 3.03 28.79
C GLY A 952 29.59 3.13 27.32
N MET A 953 30.38 4.14 26.94
CA MET A 953 30.80 4.34 25.55
C MET A 953 31.94 3.40 25.13
N SER A 954 31.98 3.07 23.84
CA SER A 954 33.09 2.35 23.20
C SER A 954 34.35 3.22 23.21
N TYR A 955 35.51 2.58 23.17
CA TYR A 955 36.80 3.27 23.25
C TYR A 955 36.95 4.39 22.21
N SER A 956 36.63 4.11 20.95
CA SER A 956 36.72 5.08 19.85
C SER A 956 35.71 6.22 19.97
N ASN A 957 34.49 5.97 20.46
CA ASN A 957 33.53 7.06 20.71
C ASN A 957 33.95 7.93 21.91
N LYS A 958 34.58 7.35 22.95
CA LYS A 958 35.18 8.11 24.06
C LYS A 958 36.24 9.08 23.55
N LEU A 959 37.12 8.61 22.67
CA LEU A 959 38.15 9.43 22.05
C LEU A 959 37.58 10.60 21.24
N VAL A 960 36.50 10.40 20.47
CA VAL A 960 35.81 11.49 19.75
C VAL A 960 35.30 12.55 20.73
N TRP A 961 34.71 12.10 21.84
CA TRP A 961 34.22 13.00 22.87
C TRP A 961 35.33 13.74 23.62
N GLU A 962 36.46 13.07 23.88
CA GLU A 962 37.66 13.70 24.44
C GLU A 962 38.20 14.77 23.50
N VAL A 963 38.29 14.50 22.20
CA VAL A 963 38.68 15.49 21.18
C VAL A 963 37.72 16.68 21.17
N ALA A 964 36.42 16.43 21.29
CA ALA A 964 35.39 17.49 21.31
C ALA A 964 35.51 18.45 22.52
N LEU A 965 36.18 18.04 23.59
CA LEU A 965 36.38 18.82 24.82
C LEU A 965 37.84 19.24 25.06
N ALA A 966 38.78 18.71 24.29
CA ALA A 966 40.21 18.82 24.56
C ALA A 966 40.73 20.25 24.39
N GLU A 967 41.39 20.79 25.41
CA GLU A 967 42.24 21.99 25.27
C GLU A 967 43.54 21.67 24.52
N LYS A 968 44.05 20.45 24.70
CA LYS A 968 45.20 19.88 24.00
C LYS A 968 44.82 18.53 23.40
N LEU A 969 45.09 18.33 22.11
CA LEU A 969 44.67 17.10 21.43
C LEU A 969 45.47 15.89 21.95
N PRO A 970 44.84 14.70 22.02
CA PRO A 970 45.57 13.46 22.24
C PRO A 970 46.62 13.24 21.14
N ASN A 971 47.71 12.54 21.45
CA ASN A 971 48.67 12.13 20.43
C ASN A 971 47.98 11.24 19.39
N LEU A 972 48.06 11.62 18.12
CA LEU A 972 47.50 10.83 17.02
C LEU A 972 48.09 9.41 17.07
N ASN A 973 47.24 8.38 17.19
CA ASN A 973 47.68 6.99 17.24
C ASN A 973 47.20 6.17 16.02
N TYR A 974 46.02 6.46 15.48
CA TYR A 974 45.48 5.84 14.27
C TYR A 974 44.55 6.84 13.55
N PRO A 975 44.79 7.16 12.26
CA PRO A 975 44.05 8.18 11.53
C PRO A 975 43.00 7.60 10.57
N HIS A 976 42.42 6.44 10.86
CA HIS A 976 41.39 5.82 10.01
C HIS A 976 40.13 5.47 10.81
N TRP A 977 38.97 5.77 10.23
CA TRP A 977 37.67 5.65 10.85
C TRP A 977 36.64 5.01 9.93
N VAL A 978 35.64 4.37 10.53
CA VAL A 978 34.48 3.78 9.85
C VAL A 978 33.21 3.99 10.69
N ASP A 979 32.08 4.29 10.05
CA ASP A 979 30.79 4.41 10.75
C ASP A 979 30.29 3.04 11.23
N VAL A 980 29.75 2.99 12.45
CA VAL A 980 29.20 1.77 13.06
C VAL A 980 28.08 1.12 12.22
N ARG A 981 27.27 1.92 11.53
CA ARG A 981 26.20 1.45 10.66
C ARG A 981 26.76 0.76 9.42
N ASP A 982 27.87 1.26 8.88
CA ASP A 982 28.58 0.63 7.77
C ASP A 982 29.29 -0.66 8.20
N VAL A 983 29.84 -0.69 9.43
CA VAL A 983 30.38 -1.93 10.01
C VAL A 983 29.28 -2.99 10.13
N ALA A 984 28.10 -2.62 10.64
CA ALA A 984 26.96 -3.52 10.73
C ALA A 984 26.51 -4.01 9.34
N LYS A 985 26.39 -3.10 8.36
CA LYS A 985 26.05 -3.42 6.97
C LYS A 985 27.05 -4.41 6.37
N ALA A 986 28.35 -4.17 6.51
CA ALA A 986 29.39 -5.06 6.01
C ALA A 986 29.30 -6.47 6.61
N HIS A 987 29.03 -6.60 7.92
CA HIS A 987 28.81 -7.91 8.53
C HIS A 987 27.61 -8.63 7.90
N ILE A 988 26.48 -7.94 7.70
CA ILE A 988 25.28 -8.53 7.10
C ILE A 988 25.54 -8.97 5.66
N GLN A 989 26.21 -8.14 4.86
CA GLN A 989 26.57 -8.45 3.48
C GLN A 989 27.44 -9.70 3.42
N VAL A 990 28.52 -9.76 4.22
CA VAL A 990 29.41 -10.94 4.29
C VAL A 990 28.65 -12.18 4.78
N LEU A 991 27.71 -12.02 5.71
CA LEU A 991 26.94 -13.12 6.28
C LEU A 991 25.99 -13.76 5.26
N GLN A 992 25.44 -12.97 4.34
CA GLN A 992 24.42 -13.40 3.36
C GLN A 992 24.98 -13.68 1.96
N HIS A 993 26.25 -13.37 1.70
CA HIS A 993 26.77 -13.41 0.34
C HIS A 993 26.91 -14.85 -0.20
N PRO A 994 26.32 -15.19 -1.36
CA PRO A 994 26.24 -16.57 -1.84
C PRO A 994 27.57 -17.16 -2.35
N VAL A 995 28.57 -16.31 -2.63
CA VAL A 995 29.82 -16.71 -3.31
C VAL A 995 31.08 -16.40 -2.49
N ILE A 996 30.98 -15.62 -1.41
CA ILE A 996 32.16 -15.18 -0.68
C ILE A 996 32.53 -16.22 0.38
N ARG A 997 33.70 -16.83 0.18
CA ARG A 997 34.22 -17.88 1.04
C ARG A 997 35.62 -17.55 1.49
N SER A 998 35.85 -17.66 2.79
CA SER A 998 37.19 -17.66 3.37
C SER A 998 37.98 -16.36 3.15
N GLN A 999 37.36 -15.19 3.37
CA GLN A 999 37.98 -13.88 3.12
C GLN A 999 38.10 -12.98 4.37
N ARG A 1000 38.93 -11.94 4.23
CA ARG A 1000 39.16 -10.85 5.20
C ARG A 1000 38.74 -9.52 4.56
N TYR A 1001 38.03 -8.64 5.27
CA TYR A 1001 37.59 -7.33 4.77
C TYR A 1001 38.05 -6.22 5.71
N ILE A 1002 38.92 -5.31 5.25
CA ILE A 1002 39.36 -4.16 6.05
C ILE A 1002 38.39 -3.00 5.83
N LEU A 1003 37.84 -2.44 6.91
CA LEU A 1003 36.93 -1.28 6.83
C LEU A 1003 37.65 -0.02 7.31
N ALA A 1004 38.10 0.80 6.35
CA ALA A 1004 38.86 2.03 6.60
C ALA A 1004 38.56 3.14 5.58
N PRO A 1005 37.28 3.49 5.35
CA PRO A 1005 36.89 4.41 4.26
C PRO A 1005 37.37 5.84 4.47
N THR A 1006 37.62 6.27 5.71
CA THR A 1006 37.92 7.68 6.00
C THR A 1006 39.24 7.85 6.72
N ARG A 1007 40.07 8.75 6.17
CA ARG A 1007 41.28 9.28 6.79
C ARG A 1007 40.95 10.57 7.54
N LEU A 1008 41.20 10.60 8.85
CA LEU A 1008 40.90 11.77 9.68
C LEU A 1008 41.78 11.81 10.94
N THR A 1009 42.55 12.89 11.08
CA THR A 1009 43.30 13.22 12.31
C THR A 1009 42.39 13.79 13.39
N TYR A 1010 42.86 13.83 14.65
CA TYR A 1010 42.07 14.46 15.71
C TYR A 1010 41.94 15.97 15.53
N SER A 1011 42.92 16.62 14.88
CA SER A 1011 42.83 18.05 14.56
C SER A 1011 41.76 18.36 13.53
N GLU A 1012 41.61 17.51 12.51
CA GLU A 1012 40.54 17.67 11.51
C GLU A 1012 39.18 17.32 12.13
N MET A 1013 39.12 16.32 13.02
CA MET A 1013 37.92 16.03 13.80
C MET A 1013 37.51 17.20 14.70
N ALA A 1014 38.46 17.85 15.37
CA ALA A 1014 38.22 19.05 16.17
C ALA A 1014 37.68 20.20 15.30
N ASP A 1015 38.15 20.35 14.06
CA ASP A 1015 37.60 21.33 13.12
C ASP A 1015 36.14 21.02 12.75
N ILE A 1016 35.79 19.75 12.52
CA ILE A 1016 34.39 19.32 12.29
C ILE A 1016 33.52 19.67 13.51
N VAL A 1017 33.98 19.32 14.73
CA VAL A 1017 33.25 19.62 15.97
C VAL A 1017 33.06 21.12 16.14
N ARG A 1018 34.12 21.93 15.97
CA ARG A 1018 34.06 23.39 16.11
C ARG A 1018 33.08 24.01 15.11
N LYS A 1019 33.03 23.49 13.88
CA LYS A 1019 32.11 23.95 12.83
C LYS A 1019 30.65 23.59 13.14
N LYS A 1020 30.39 22.38 13.64
CA LYS A 1020 29.04 21.85 13.84
C LYS A 1020 28.43 22.18 15.21
N PHE A 1021 29.28 22.34 16.23
CA PHE A 1021 28.88 22.57 17.61
C PHE A 1021 29.64 23.77 18.20
N PRO A 1022 29.26 25.02 17.86
CA PRO A 1022 29.98 26.22 18.31
C PRO A 1022 30.04 26.40 19.85
N SER A 1023 29.19 25.70 20.60
CA SER A 1023 29.23 25.65 22.07
C SER A 1023 30.41 24.86 22.62
N LEU A 1024 30.99 23.96 21.81
CA LEU A 1024 32.19 23.20 22.15
C LEU A 1024 33.41 23.94 21.57
N LYS A 1025 34.49 24.03 22.37
CA LYS A 1025 35.72 24.76 22.00
C LYS A 1025 36.93 23.81 22.02
N PRO A 1026 36.97 22.81 21.12
CA PRO A 1026 38.11 21.92 21.05
C PRO A 1026 39.36 22.66 20.54
N SER A 1027 40.53 22.14 20.88
CA SER A 1027 41.85 22.68 20.55
C SER A 1027 42.00 23.04 19.07
N GLU A 1028 42.80 24.06 18.78
CA GLU A 1028 43.16 24.49 17.42
C GLU A 1028 44.49 23.89 16.92
N GLU A 1029 45.11 23.03 17.74
CA GLU A 1029 46.34 22.30 17.40
C GLU A 1029 46.18 21.55 16.07
N LYS A 1030 47.24 21.55 15.25
CA LYS A 1030 47.28 20.82 13.97
C LYS A 1030 48.22 19.63 14.08
N GLN A 1031 47.73 18.45 13.68
CA GLN A 1031 48.52 17.22 13.62
C GLN A 1031 48.93 16.95 12.17
N THR A 1032 50.22 17.07 11.86
CA THR A 1032 50.75 17.03 10.47
C THR A 1032 51.52 15.73 10.16
N VAL A 1033 51.10 14.60 10.72
CA VAL A 1033 51.80 13.33 10.52
C VAL A 1033 51.50 12.78 9.12
N GLU A 1034 52.53 12.38 8.38
CA GLU A 1034 52.38 11.61 7.15
C GLU A 1034 52.40 10.10 7.48
N TYR A 1035 51.38 9.38 7.04
CA TYR A 1035 51.15 7.98 7.42
C TYR A 1035 50.88 7.06 6.21
N TYR A 1036 50.58 5.80 6.50
CA TYR A 1036 50.31 4.73 5.55
C TYR A 1036 48.90 4.80 4.97
N ASP A 1037 48.71 4.15 3.83
CA ASP A 1037 47.42 3.93 3.20
C ASP A 1037 46.88 2.53 3.57
N ILE A 1038 45.58 2.30 3.34
CA ILE A 1038 44.92 1.01 3.55
C ILE A 1038 44.12 0.69 2.29
N ASP A 1039 44.35 -0.49 1.72
CA ASP A 1039 43.57 -1.01 0.60
C ASP A 1039 42.26 -1.62 1.12
N ILE A 1040 41.14 -1.07 0.66
CA ILE A 1040 39.77 -1.53 0.98
C ILE A 1040 39.00 -1.93 -0.28
N SER A 1041 39.67 -2.06 -1.43
CA SER A 1041 39.03 -2.33 -2.73
C SER A 1041 38.15 -3.59 -2.72
N ASN A 1042 38.54 -4.61 -1.95
CA ASN A 1042 37.77 -5.84 -1.82
C ASN A 1042 36.42 -5.67 -1.09
N CYS A 1043 36.14 -4.51 -0.50
CA CYS A 1043 34.82 -4.21 0.05
C CYS A 1043 33.76 -4.00 -1.06
N GLU A 1044 34.17 -3.65 -2.28
CA GLU A 1044 33.25 -3.56 -3.42
C GLU A 1044 32.61 -4.92 -3.73
N ASP A 1045 33.33 -6.02 -3.53
CA ASP A 1045 32.84 -7.39 -3.73
C ASP A 1045 31.63 -7.74 -2.84
N ILE A 1046 31.47 -7.05 -1.70
CA ILE A 1046 30.35 -7.22 -0.76
C ILE A 1046 29.31 -6.10 -0.88
N GLY A 1047 29.35 -5.30 -1.96
CA GLY A 1047 28.41 -4.19 -2.17
C GLY A 1047 28.62 -3.02 -1.21
N MET A 1048 29.85 -2.82 -0.74
CA MET A 1048 30.26 -1.65 0.04
C MET A 1048 30.99 -0.63 -0.84
N ASP A 1049 30.24 -0.06 -1.79
CA ASP A 1049 30.66 0.98 -2.74
C ASP A 1049 30.39 2.41 -2.24
N SER A 1050 29.60 2.55 -1.18
CA SER A 1050 29.24 3.82 -0.55
C SER A 1050 29.30 3.72 0.97
N TRP A 1051 29.80 4.80 1.58
CA TRP A 1051 30.09 4.90 3.02
C TRP A 1051 29.48 6.18 3.59
N ILE A 1052 29.09 6.13 4.86
CA ILE A 1052 28.56 7.30 5.57
C ILE A 1052 29.70 8.31 5.75
N PRO A 1053 29.49 9.59 5.38
CA PRO A 1053 30.50 10.63 5.58
C PRO A 1053 30.86 10.81 7.06
N ILE A 1054 32.16 10.91 7.35
CA ILE A 1054 32.67 10.98 8.72
C ILE A 1054 32.10 12.19 9.50
N GLU A 1055 31.82 13.30 8.83
CA GLU A 1055 31.19 14.48 9.42
C GLU A 1055 29.81 14.15 9.99
N LYS A 1056 29.05 13.29 9.30
CA LYS A 1056 27.74 12.84 9.76
C LYS A 1056 27.87 11.93 10.97
N SER A 1057 28.85 11.02 10.99
CA SER A 1057 29.13 10.15 12.13
C SER A 1057 29.52 10.94 13.39
N VAL A 1058 30.37 11.97 13.23
CA VAL A 1058 30.75 12.88 14.31
C VAL A 1058 29.54 13.67 14.80
N GLU A 1059 28.75 14.23 13.88
CA GLU A 1059 27.55 15.01 14.21
C GLU A 1059 26.53 14.18 14.98
N ASP A 1060 26.20 12.98 14.51
CA ASP A 1060 25.21 12.10 15.14
C ASP A 1060 25.66 11.70 16.56
N LEU A 1061 26.93 11.34 16.73
CA LEU A 1061 27.49 10.94 18.04
C LEU A 1061 27.54 12.11 19.03
N VAL A 1062 28.10 13.25 18.62
CA VAL A 1062 28.26 14.41 19.52
C VAL A 1062 26.90 14.98 19.92
N SER A 1063 25.95 15.04 18.98
CA SER A 1063 24.56 15.45 19.27
C SER A 1063 23.92 14.54 20.31
N GLN A 1064 24.06 13.21 20.15
CA GLN A 1064 23.53 12.24 21.09
C GLN A 1064 24.14 12.40 22.50
N ILE A 1065 25.45 12.62 22.60
CA ILE A 1065 26.11 12.82 23.90
C ILE A 1065 25.61 14.10 24.59
N LEU A 1066 25.44 15.19 23.82
CA LEU A 1066 24.91 16.45 24.35
C LEU A 1066 23.47 16.30 24.85
N GLU A 1067 22.62 15.55 24.14
CA GLU A 1067 21.24 15.24 24.56
C GLU A 1067 21.21 14.40 25.86
N VAL A 1068 22.10 13.42 25.99
CA VAL A 1068 22.19 12.62 27.22
C VAL A 1068 22.65 13.48 28.40
N LYS A 1069 23.59 14.40 28.18
CA LYS A 1069 24.05 15.34 29.22
C LYS A 1069 22.96 16.31 29.66
N SER A 1070 22.15 16.85 28.73
CA SER A 1070 21.07 17.78 29.08
C SER A 1070 19.93 17.14 29.88
N ARG A 1071 19.75 15.81 29.78
CA ARG A 1071 18.78 15.05 30.59
C ARG A 1071 19.31 14.61 31.95
N SER A 1072 20.62 14.68 32.17
CA SER A 1072 21.30 14.16 33.37
C SER A 1072 21.75 15.24 34.35
N GLY A 1073 21.65 16.53 33.98
CA GLY A 1073 21.88 17.69 34.84
C GLY A 1073 20.59 18.44 35.07
#